data_AF-A0A7X5TP53-F1
#
_entry.id   AF-A0A7X5TP53-F1
#
_cell.length_a   1.000
_cell.length_b   1.000
_cell.length_c   1.000
_cell.angle_alpha   90.00
_cell.angle_beta   90.00
_cell.angle_gamma   90.00
#
_symmetry.space_group_name_H-M   'P 1'
#
loop_
_entity.id
_entity.type
_entity.pdbx_description
1 polymer ?
#
loop_
_entity_poly.entity_id
_entity_poly.type
_entity_poly.pdbx_seq_one_letter_code
_entity_poly.pdbx_strand_id
1 'polypeptide(L)'
;MSSFVRRGLGMLLALLVGAPAAASALTCAEVQPLRLGDSVMTLPSGTVGQPYRYTLRATGGVPPYTYRSESLPPGMSLSAAGELAGAPATLPMVAVFVAGVRDRHGCIAQQTYRLAIMAPRPAPPPRTEPRPRPPRPAEPAKKPEETPPPPKPLPPQPLTTVPLIETLAAPSSPQSTMDVYRLTPDIFKDKDVLADLKRRSADVTEVAGLIPAAEPEPADEKEEGADGGTAKDEGKAEGKSVPRNEFVDPTVDVDAKAQFQRMLAPLVGVEFPGRDLFVAALDTRLCAFSREMIVAAANRQHQPPPVMKDSDCPPDWSKVASADDSVPPSHLPWQQVPQWLMSASMHALLIEKAKQSHSLIQPAAPSWSGAGCGCVRALSGQVYGFYPYWDNGAAPRRLDFSMLSRISVFALWFADNGDLMEPGWTTAQDTAFIREAQRQKTALDYTLYHNDWRFLQDATDDNVRDIAERLAVQATNFIDTPLSDLASRVHAWVPGFARVERYGNGLTLYLDRMPGADDPLRPAFERYLNQQVRGLVAELRRRQRAYVLNIVLRDTDLTGTGAIWTPSRMAEYLGQAEALDPRGGKVPGGNAREQSGTNLSLRYMVLLTQPSANSMREILVTIDRDKDISEEMCRILLRRVIPIVSTGASTGEDLTEDLSYASDNFGGAGFWAAPALDEPLGGVAAARVRRSFLPRPPRTESLKGWVCEYRWPLRILAEAVLLVWLIAFVVYQSSCRMRQVGLPFQLGLLLGAIVFLVLGGLLLLGDPALAQVRQGNALLAVVLVALVATIAYHMLKPRVEKP
;
A
#
# COMPACT_ATOMS: atom_id res chain seq x y z
N MET A 1 -48.54 35.50 19.01
CA MET A 1 -48.46 35.87 20.44
C MET A 1 -47.51 34.90 21.12
N SER A 2 -46.34 35.42 21.45
CA SER A 2 -45.23 34.75 22.13
C SER A 2 -45.44 34.74 23.65
N SER A 3 -45.22 33.59 24.31
CA SER A 3 -44.64 33.51 25.67
C SER A 3 -44.91 32.14 26.33
N PHE A 4 -44.23 31.09 25.90
CA PHE A 4 -44.08 29.86 26.70
C PHE A 4 -42.60 29.52 26.82
N VAL A 5 -41.86 30.41 27.48
CA VAL A 5 -40.49 30.19 27.97
C VAL A 5 -40.37 30.93 29.31
N ARG A 6 -39.82 30.24 30.33
CA ARG A 6 -39.36 30.71 31.66
C ARG A 6 -40.40 31.00 32.75
N ARG A 7 -40.52 30.05 33.69
CA ARG A 7 -40.63 30.17 35.18
C ARG A 7 -41.08 28.79 35.70
N GLY A 8 -40.45 28.09 36.63
CA GLY A 8 -39.37 28.43 37.54
C GLY A 8 -38.71 27.16 38.09
N LEU A 9 -37.46 27.34 38.45
CA LEU A 9 -36.51 26.38 39.01
C LEU A 9 -36.56 26.49 40.54
N GLY A 10 -36.62 25.36 41.24
CA GLY A 10 -35.87 25.08 42.49
C GLY A 10 -36.41 25.58 43.83
N MET A 11 -36.76 24.64 44.72
CA MET A 11 -36.33 24.54 46.14
C MET A 11 -36.99 23.26 46.73
N LEU A 12 -36.24 22.20 47.04
CA LEU A 12 -35.85 21.78 48.42
C LEU A 12 -37.07 21.67 49.39
N LEU A 13 -37.32 20.62 50.16
CA LEU A 13 -36.49 19.54 50.70
C LEU A 13 -37.42 18.57 51.49
N ALA A 14 -37.09 17.27 51.51
CA ALA A 14 -37.35 16.25 52.56
C ALA A 14 -38.79 15.85 52.96
N LEU A 15 -39.12 14.56 52.77
CA LEU A 15 -39.49 13.65 53.86
C LEU A 15 -39.50 12.18 53.39
N LEU A 16 -38.90 11.32 54.22
CA LEU A 16 -38.58 9.90 54.08
C LEU A 16 -39.80 8.97 54.19
N VAL A 17 -39.69 7.71 53.69
CA VAL A 17 -39.62 6.46 54.49
C VAL A 17 -39.63 5.21 53.57
N GLY A 18 -38.62 4.35 53.72
CA GLY A 18 -38.73 2.88 53.79
C GLY A 18 -38.84 2.04 52.50
N ALA A 19 -37.70 1.62 51.95
CA ALA A 19 -37.60 0.42 51.10
C ALA A 19 -36.77 -0.66 51.81
N PRO A 20 -37.08 -1.97 51.66
CA PRO A 20 -36.44 -3.04 52.40
C PRO A 20 -34.99 -3.26 51.92
N ALA A 21 -34.14 -3.68 52.86
CA ALA A 21 -32.75 -4.03 52.60
C ALA A 21 -32.66 -5.20 51.61
N ALA A 22 -32.32 -4.91 50.37
CA ALA A 22 -31.73 -5.90 49.47
C ALA A 22 -30.33 -6.20 49.99
N ALA A 23 -30.05 -7.47 50.26
CA ALA A 23 -28.68 -7.92 50.48
C ALA A 23 -27.87 -7.57 49.23
N SER A 24 -26.94 -6.63 49.35
CA SER A 24 -26.05 -6.23 48.27
C SER A 24 -25.24 -7.45 47.84
N ALA A 25 -25.56 -8.02 46.68
CA ALA A 25 -24.66 -8.93 46.00
C ALA A 25 -23.43 -8.10 45.59
N LEU A 26 -22.26 -8.39 46.17
CA LEU A 26 -21.02 -7.72 45.77
C LEU A 26 -20.81 -7.96 44.26
N THR A 27 -20.78 -6.88 43.49
CA THR A 27 -20.51 -6.91 42.06
C THR A 27 -19.00 -6.93 41.83
N CYS A 28 -18.52 -7.44 40.69
CA CYS A 28 -17.08 -7.53 40.35
C CYS A 28 -16.31 -6.18 40.38
N ALA A 29 -17.01 -5.06 40.63
CA ALA A 29 -16.45 -3.72 40.75
C ALA A 29 -15.95 -3.36 42.17
N GLU A 30 -16.32 -4.13 43.21
CA GLU A 30 -16.09 -3.75 44.62
C GLU A 30 -14.90 -4.48 45.30
N VAL A 31 -14.20 -5.35 44.57
CA VAL A 31 -13.00 -6.10 45.03
C VAL A 31 -11.83 -5.87 44.05
N GLN A 32 -10.58 -6.05 44.49
CA GLN A 32 -9.42 -6.03 43.59
C GLN A 32 -9.70 -6.86 42.33
N PRO A 33 -9.50 -6.31 41.11
CA PRO A 33 -9.91 -6.99 39.89
C PRO A 33 -9.15 -8.32 39.76
N LEU A 34 -9.88 -9.40 39.44
CA LEU A 34 -9.27 -10.70 39.14
C LEU A 34 -8.34 -10.55 37.94
N ARG A 35 -7.09 -10.92 38.10
CA ARG A 35 -6.05 -10.86 37.07
C ARG A 35 -5.34 -12.21 36.96
N LEU A 36 -4.92 -12.50 35.74
CA LEU A 36 -4.16 -13.70 35.40
C LEU A 36 -2.91 -13.23 34.64
N GLY A 37 -2.04 -12.43 35.28
CA GLY A 37 -0.88 -11.80 34.66
C GLY A 37 -1.19 -10.52 33.88
N ASP A 38 -0.15 -9.87 33.34
CA ASP A 38 -0.24 -8.64 32.54
C ASP A 38 0.39 -8.91 31.16
N SER A 39 -0.36 -8.68 30.06
CA SER A 39 0.05 -8.94 28.66
C SER A 39 0.45 -10.40 28.37
N VAL A 40 0.81 -10.75 27.13
CA VAL A 40 1.10 -12.14 26.74
C VAL A 40 2.25 -12.73 27.59
N MET A 41 1.97 -13.76 28.39
CA MET A 41 2.97 -14.41 29.24
C MET A 41 3.68 -15.54 28.50
N THR A 42 5.01 -15.52 28.51
CA THR A 42 5.83 -16.60 27.97
C THR A 42 6.17 -17.60 29.08
N LEU A 43 5.81 -18.86 28.88
CA LEU A 43 6.09 -19.98 29.78
C LEU A 43 7.50 -20.56 29.51
N PRO A 44 8.14 -21.21 30.50
CA PRO A 44 9.38 -21.96 30.28
C PRO A 44 9.22 -22.98 29.15
N SER A 45 10.25 -23.18 28.34
CA SER A 45 10.18 -24.10 27.19
C SER A 45 9.98 -25.55 27.62
N GLY A 46 9.20 -26.29 26.84
CA GLY A 46 9.04 -27.75 26.93
C GLY A 46 9.86 -28.47 25.86
N THR A 47 10.11 -29.77 26.02
CA THR A 47 10.73 -30.63 24.99
C THR A 47 9.72 -31.68 24.55
N VAL A 48 9.64 -31.96 23.25
CA VAL A 48 8.72 -32.98 22.71
C VAL A 48 8.94 -34.33 23.41
N GLY A 49 7.84 -34.95 23.85
CA GLY A 49 7.87 -36.26 24.53
C GLY A 49 8.43 -36.26 25.97
N GLN A 50 8.85 -35.10 26.52
CA GLN A 50 9.28 -34.97 27.91
C GLN A 50 8.16 -34.42 28.80
N PRO A 51 8.07 -34.84 30.08
CA PRO A 51 7.06 -34.33 31.00
C PRO A 51 7.28 -32.85 31.30
N TYR A 52 6.21 -32.08 31.22
CA TYR A 52 6.16 -30.64 31.50
C TYR A 52 5.12 -30.37 32.59
N ARG A 53 5.44 -29.48 33.53
CA ARG A 53 4.53 -29.02 34.59
C ARG A 53 4.72 -27.53 34.88
N TYR A 54 3.63 -26.80 34.95
CA TYR A 54 3.62 -25.38 35.30
C TYR A 54 2.31 -25.00 35.99
N THR A 55 2.34 -24.15 37.03
CA THR A 55 1.14 -23.72 37.75
C THR A 55 0.78 -22.28 37.43
N LEU A 56 -0.41 -22.06 36.86
CA LEU A 56 -0.99 -20.74 36.63
C LEU A 56 -1.44 -20.14 37.97
N ARG A 57 -1.11 -18.86 38.21
CA ARG A 57 -1.48 -18.15 39.44
C ARG A 57 -2.30 -16.91 39.10
N ALA A 58 -3.47 -16.79 39.73
CA ALA A 58 -4.32 -15.61 39.64
C ALA A 58 -4.09 -14.70 40.86
N THR A 59 -4.27 -13.40 40.67
CA THR A 59 -4.20 -12.36 41.72
C THR A 59 -5.47 -11.52 41.71
N GLY A 60 -5.85 -10.92 42.85
CA GLY A 60 -7.16 -10.27 43.00
C GLY A 60 -8.34 -11.26 42.98
N GLY A 61 -9.58 -10.78 42.97
CA GLY A 61 -10.79 -11.61 43.08
C GLY A 61 -10.94 -12.30 44.44
N VAL A 62 -11.93 -13.20 44.56
CA VAL A 62 -12.19 -13.96 45.80
C VAL A 62 -12.07 -15.46 45.57
N PRO A 63 -11.14 -16.17 46.26
CA PRO A 63 -10.99 -17.61 46.11
C PRO A 63 -12.23 -18.38 46.63
N PRO A 64 -12.47 -19.62 46.18
CA PRO A 64 -11.61 -20.45 45.32
C PRO A 64 -11.60 -20.04 43.84
N TYR A 65 -10.47 -20.28 43.16
CA TYR A 65 -10.30 -20.07 41.73
C TYR A 65 -10.49 -21.36 40.95
N THR A 66 -11.17 -21.28 39.80
CA THR A 66 -11.35 -22.38 38.86
C THR A 66 -10.75 -22.01 37.51
N TYR A 67 -9.79 -22.80 37.04
CA TYR A 67 -9.10 -22.58 35.77
C TYR A 67 -9.70 -23.42 34.63
N ARG A 68 -9.66 -22.88 33.42
CA ARG A 68 -10.08 -23.57 32.18
C ARG A 68 -9.27 -23.08 30.98
N SER A 69 -9.15 -23.91 29.95
CA SER A 69 -8.55 -23.53 28.66
C SER A 69 -9.35 -24.16 27.53
N GLU A 70 -9.42 -23.48 26.39
CA GLU A 70 -10.22 -23.91 25.23
C GLU A 70 -9.37 -24.62 24.15
N SER A 71 -8.04 -24.44 24.16
CA SER A 71 -7.14 -24.98 23.14
C SER A 71 -5.73 -25.21 23.68
N LEU A 72 -5.47 -26.35 24.30
CA LEU A 72 -4.12 -26.72 24.76
C LEU A 72 -3.33 -27.45 23.67
N PRO A 73 -1.99 -27.39 23.71
CA PRO A 73 -1.15 -28.18 22.81
C PRO A 73 -1.45 -29.68 22.94
N PRO A 74 -1.38 -30.46 21.83
CA PRO A 74 -1.56 -31.90 21.89
C PRO A 74 -0.64 -32.53 22.93
N GLY A 75 -1.23 -33.35 23.81
CA GLY A 75 -0.52 -34.00 24.92
C GLY A 75 -0.41 -33.17 26.22
N MET A 76 -1.01 -31.97 26.27
CA MET A 76 -1.10 -31.13 27.46
C MET A 76 -2.53 -31.06 28.03
N SER A 77 -2.63 -30.87 29.35
CA SER A 77 -3.88 -30.74 30.09
C SER A 77 -3.76 -29.64 31.15
N LEU A 78 -4.86 -28.94 31.45
CA LEU A 78 -4.93 -27.92 32.51
C LEU A 78 -5.96 -28.37 33.55
N SER A 79 -5.52 -28.50 34.80
CA SER A 79 -6.41 -28.85 35.90
C SER A 79 -7.25 -27.64 36.35
N ALA A 80 -8.40 -27.90 36.97
CA ALA A 80 -9.24 -26.86 37.55
C ALA A 80 -8.54 -26.04 38.66
N ALA A 81 -7.46 -26.58 39.23
CA ALA A 81 -6.60 -25.92 40.21
C ALA A 81 -5.48 -25.07 39.58
N GLY A 82 -5.38 -25.03 38.24
CA GLY A 82 -4.41 -24.20 37.51
C GLY A 82 -3.10 -24.90 37.18
N GLU A 83 -2.98 -26.22 37.35
CA GLU A 83 -1.78 -26.98 36.97
C GLU A 83 -1.86 -27.39 35.49
N LEU A 84 -0.97 -26.81 34.67
CA LEU A 84 -0.71 -27.22 33.29
C LEU A 84 0.31 -28.36 33.29
N ALA A 85 -0.08 -29.55 32.84
CA ALA A 85 0.76 -30.73 32.84
C ALA A 85 0.57 -31.60 31.59
N GLY A 86 1.63 -32.28 31.16
CA GLY A 86 1.58 -33.22 30.03
C GLY A 86 2.92 -33.41 29.34
N ALA A 87 2.90 -34.04 28.16
CA ALA A 87 4.06 -34.19 27.29
C ALA A 87 3.68 -33.70 25.88
N PRO A 88 4.28 -32.59 25.38
CA PRO A 88 3.94 -32.04 24.07
C PRO A 88 4.18 -33.05 22.94
N ALA A 89 3.19 -33.24 22.06
CA ALA A 89 3.19 -34.32 21.05
C ALA A 89 3.50 -33.89 19.60
N THR A 90 3.37 -32.60 19.21
CA THR A 90 3.58 -32.12 17.82
C THR A 90 4.25 -30.74 17.73
N LEU A 91 4.87 -30.47 16.56
CA LEU A 91 5.40 -29.17 16.10
C LEU A 91 4.26 -28.29 15.54
N PRO A 92 4.27 -26.93 15.64
CA PRO A 92 5.42 -26.05 15.38
C PRO A 92 5.88 -25.18 16.57
N MET A 93 7.05 -24.57 16.41
CA MET A 93 7.99 -23.97 17.39
C MET A 93 7.48 -23.02 18.51
N VAL A 94 6.20 -22.61 18.56
CA VAL A 94 5.60 -21.89 19.71
C VAL A 94 4.10 -22.19 19.78
N ALA A 95 3.64 -22.82 20.86
CA ALA A 95 2.23 -23.01 21.14
C ALA A 95 1.63 -21.77 21.83
N VAL A 96 0.48 -21.28 21.35
CA VAL A 96 -0.27 -20.19 21.97
C VAL A 96 -1.62 -20.69 22.41
N PHE A 97 -1.96 -20.52 23.70
CA PHE A 97 -3.25 -20.92 24.24
C PHE A 97 -3.81 -19.87 25.19
N VAL A 98 -5.14 -19.81 25.29
CA VAL A 98 -5.83 -18.92 26.23
C VAL A 98 -6.26 -19.72 27.46
N ALA A 99 -5.89 -19.26 28.64
CA ALA A 99 -6.41 -19.78 29.90
C ALA A 99 -7.31 -18.74 30.56
N GLY A 100 -8.47 -19.19 31.04
CA GLY A 100 -9.40 -18.39 31.81
C GLY A 100 -9.42 -18.83 33.27
N VAL A 101 -9.53 -17.87 34.18
CA VAL A 101 -9.77 -18.11 35.61
C VAL A 101 -11.11 -17.51 36.01
N ARG A 102 -11.88 -18.23 36.82
CA ARG A 102 -13.12 -17.78 37.42
C ARG A 102 -13.01 -17.81 38.94
N ASP A 103 -13.47 -16.76 39.62
CA ASP A 103 -13.55 -16.69 41.07
C ASP A 103 -14.92 -17.16 41.62
N ARG A 104 -15.10 -17.16 42.94
CA ARG A 104 -16.35 -17.64 43.57
C ARG A 104 -17.59 -16.78 43.27
N HIS A 105 -17.40 -15.53 42.88
CA HIS A 105 -18.51 -14.60 42.55
C HIS A 105 -18.81 -14.58 41.05
N GLY A 106 -18.12 -15.42 40.26
CA GLY A 106 -18.33 -15.53 38.83
C GLY A 106 -17.55 -14.51 38.01
N CYS A 107 -16.64 -13.74 38.61
CA CYS A 107 -15.75 -12.84 37.88
C CYS A 107 -14.75 -13.66 37.06
N ILE A 108 -14.52 -13.28 35.81
CA ILE A 108 -13.68 -14.03 34.85
C ILE A 108 -12.53 -13.14 34.39
N ALA A 109 -11.32 -13.70 34.37
CA ALA A 109 -10.16 -13.12 33.69
C ALA A 109 -9.60 -14.12 32.68
N GLN A 110 -9.10 -13.62 31.56
CA GLN A 110 -8.49 -14.44 30.51
C GLN A 110 -7.09 -13.94 30.21
N GLN A 111 -6.20 -14.86 29.89
CA GLN A 111 -4.81 -14.58 29.57
C GLN A 111 -4.32 -15.49 28.46
N THR A 112 -3.56 -14.90 27.52
CA THR A 112 -2.85 -15.62 26.46
C THR A 112 -1.46 -16.03 26.96
N TYR A 113 -1.14 -17.32 26.82
CA TYR A 113 0.14 -17.92 27.15
C TYR A 113 0.87 -18.38 25.89
N ARG A 114 2.19 -18.20 25.86
CA ARG A 114 3.09 -18.73 24.82
C ARG A 114 4.01 -19.79 25.43
N LEU A 115 4.06 -20.98 24.85
CA LEU A 115 4.94 -22.09 25.25
C LEU A 115 5.82 -22.49 24.06
N ALA A 116 7.14 -22.29 24.18
CA ALA A 116 8.09 -22.80 23.18
C ALA A 116 8.30 -24.31 23.38
N ILE A 117 8.20 -25.10 22.31
CA ILE A 117 8.41 -26.56 22.33
C ILE A 117 9.64 -26.89 21.49
N MET A 118 10.66 -27.46 22.13
CA MET A 118 11.96 -27.81 21.52
C MET A 118 11.98 -29.28 21.09
N ALA A 119 12.74 -29.58 20.03
CA ALA A 119 12.99 -30.96 19.60
C ALA A 119 13.89 -31.69 20.62
N PRO A 120 13.75 -33.02 20.79
CA PRO A 120 14.66 -33.81 21.63
C PRO A 120 16.08 -33.73 21.05
N ARG A 121 17.09 -33.58 21.91
CA ARG A 121 18.49 -33.60 21.47
C ARG A 121 18.81 -34.96 20.83
N PRO A 122 19.39 -35.02 19.62
CA PRO A 122 19.80 -36.29 19.01
C PRO A 122 20.81 -37.00 19.92
N ALA A 123 20.57 -38.29 20.20
CA ALA A 123 21.55 -39.12 20.91
C ALA A 123 22.81 -39.29 20.03
N PRO A 124 24.02 -39.34 20.63
CA PRO A 124 25.24 -39.58 19.87
C PRO A 124 25.17 -40.95 19.17
N PRO A 125 25.65 -41.06 17.92
CA PRO A 125 25.56 -42.30 17.17
C PRO A 125 26.39 -43.41 17.85
N PRO A 126 25.91 -44.67 17.88
CA PRO A 126 26.68 -45.79 18.41
C PRO A 126 27.90 -46.05 17.51
N ARG A 127 29.08 -46.27 18.12
CA ARG A 127 30.29 -46.71 17.42
C ARG A 127 30.03 -48.04 16.71
N THR A 128 30.20 -48.06 15.39
CA THR A 128 30.12 -49.27 14.57
C THR A 128 31.52 -49.88 14.44
N GLU A 129 31.68 -51.11 14.91
CA GLU A 129 32.81 -52.00 14.63
C GLU A 129 32.66 -52.60 13.20
N PRO A 130 33.74 -52.77 12.42
CA PRO A 130 33.64 -53.26 11.05
C PRO A 130 33.51 -54.78 10.99
N ARG A 131 32.49 -55.30 10.29
CA ARG A 131 32.31 -56.73 9.98
C ARG A 131 32.47 -56.99 8.46
N PRO A 132 33.07 -58.12 8.04
CA PRO A 132 33.61 -58.28 6.69
C PRO A 132 32.56 -58.73 5.65
N ARG A 133 32.95 -58.51 4.39
CA ARG A 133 32.17 -58.65 3.15
C ARG A 133 31.97 -60.14 2.75
N PRO A 134 30.76 -60.58 2.38
CA PRO A 134 30.55 -61.84 1.66
C PRO A 134 30.34 -61.65 0.14
N PRO A 135 30.50 -62.72 -0.66
CA PRO A 135 30.83 -62.65 -2.09
C PRO A 135 29.61 -62.58 -3.02
N ARG A 136 29.92 -62.16 -4.26
CA ARG A 136 29.04 -61.89 -5.40
C ARG A 136 28.28 -63.16 -5.88
N PRO A 137 26.95 -63.12 -6.09
CA PRO A 137 26.24 -64.15 -6.83
C PRO A 137 26.28 -63.90 -8.35
N ALA A 138 26.30 -64.99 -9.10
CA ALA A 138 26.34 -65.05 -10.56
C ALA A 138 25.01 -64.66 -11.22
N GLU A 139 25.12 -64.10 -12.42
CA GLU A 139 24.04 -63.76 -13.35
C GLU A 139 23.52 -65.01 -14.07
N PRO A 140 22.19 -65.10 -14.30
CA PRO A 140 21.74 -65.73 -15.54
C PRO A 140 20.62 -64.97 -16.28
N ALA A 141 20.89 -64.77 -17.57
CA ALA A 141 20.04 -64.84 -18.77
C ALA A 141 18.74 -64.00 -18.89
N LYS A 142 18.74 -63.13 -19.93
CA LYS A 142 17.59 -62.46 -20.58
C LYS A 142 16.71 -63.42 -21.41
N LYS A 143 15.38 -63.23 -21.35
CA LYS A 143 14.36 -62.92 -22.42
C LYS A 143 12.96 -63.46 -22.01
N PRO A 144 11.81 -63.05 -22.63
CA PRO A 144 11.40 -61.82 -23.33
C PRO A 144 10.24 -61.07 -22.65
N GLU A 145 10.02 -59.85 -23.13
CA GLU A 145 8.94 -58.89 -22.88
C GLU A 145 7.53 -59.45 -23.14
N GLU A 146 6.63 -59.30 -22.16
CA GLU A 146 5.20 -59.57 -22.27
C GLU A 146 4.41 -58.34 -21.77
N THR A 147 3.48 -57.88 -22.59
CA THR A 147 2.70 -56.64 -22.44
C THR A 147 1.58 -56.83 -21.38
N PRO A 148 1.35 -55.90 -20.44
CA PRO A 148 0.25 -56.04 -19.48
C PRO A 148 -1.11 -55.62 -20.11
N PRO A 149 -2.22 -56.33 -19.79
CA PRO A 149 -3.56 -56.00 -20.28
C PRO A 149 -4.18 -54.79 -19.56
N PRO A 150 -5.21 -54.14 -20.15
CA PRO A 150 -5.79 -52.91 -19.62
C PRO A 150 -6.55 -53.14 -18.29
N PRO A 151 -6.51 -52.18 -17.34
CA PRO A 151 -7.25 -52.28 -16.09
C PRO A 151 -8.76 -52.11 -16.32
N LYS A 152 -9.55 -52.96 -15.65
CA LYS A 152 -11.02 -52.93 -15.64
C LYS A 152 -11.57 -51.65 -14.96
N PRO A 153 -12.76 -51.16 -15.35
CA PRO A 153 -13.39 -50.01 -14.71
C PRO A 153 -13.79 -50.33 -13.26
N LEU A 154 -13.42 -49.45 -12.32
CA LEU A 154 -13.90 -49.48 -10.94
C LEU A 154 -15.34 -48.93 -10.87
N PRO A 155 -16.23 -49.53 -10.05
CA PRO A 155 -17.60 -49.04 -9.87
C PRO A 155 -17.61 -47.68 -9.13
N PRO A 156 -18.64 -46.83 -9.37
CA PRO A 156 -18.72 -45.51 -8.77
C PRO A 156 -18.87 -45.62 -7.25
N GLN A 157 -17.95 -45.00 -6.52
CA GLN A 157 -18.05 -44.86 -5.07
C GLN A 157 -19.05 -43.74 -4.73
N PRO A 158 -19.96 -43.94 -3.76
CA PRO A 158 -20.90 -42.91 -3.33
C PRO A 158 -20.16 -41.74 -2.69
N LEU A 159 -20.63 -40.52 -2.98
CA LEU A 159 -20.18 -39.25 -2.40
C LEU A 159 -20.02 -39.36 -0.88
N THR A 160 -18.79 -39.54 -0.41
CA THR A 160 -18.43 -39.29 0.98
C THR A 160 -18.45 -37.79 1.19
N THR A 161 -19.48 -37.31 1.87
CA THR A 161 -19.53 -35.99 2.50
C THR A 161 -18.32 -35.87 3.42
N VAL A 162 -17.29 -35.15 2.96
CA VAL A 162 -16.21 -34.68 3.83
C VAL A 162 -16.87 -33.77 4.88
N PRO A 163 -16.65 -34.00 6.19
CA PRO A 163 -17.20 -33.12 7.21
C PRO A 163 -16.60 -31.72 7.05
N LEU A 164 -17.47 -30.72 7.02
CA LEU A 164 -17.22 -29.28 6.82
C LEU A 164 -16.15 -28.67 7.76
N ILE A 165 -15.65 -29.42 8.74
CA ILE A 165 -14.66 -28.96 9.73
C ILE A 165 -13.22 -29.08 9.18
N GLU A 166 -12.92 -30.02 8.28
CA GLU A 166 -11.58 -30.12 7.67
C GLU A 166 -11.36 -29.07 6.57
N THR A 167 -12.41 -28.45 6.05
CA THR A 167 -12.34 -27.33 5.11
C THR A 167 -12.26 -25.96 5.80
N LEU A 168 -12.41 -25.92 7.13
CA LEU A 168 -12.37 -24.69 7.95
C LEU A 168 -11.02 -24.46 8.64
N ALA A 169 -10.06 -25.37 8.48
CA ALA A 169 -8.67 -25.08 8.81
C ALA A 169 -8.11 -24.19 7.70
N ALA A 170 -8.35 -22.87 7.79
CA ALA A 170 -7.63 -21.89 7.00
C ALA A 170 -6.13 -22.20 7.14
N PRO A 171 -5.40 -22.43 6.04
CA PRO A 171 -3.98 -22.68 6.14
C PRO A 171 -3.34 -21.47 6.81
N SER A 172 -2.76 -21.68 7.98
CA SER A 172 -1.82 -20.76 8.63
C SER A 172 -0.49 -20.75 7.86
N SER A 173 -0.59 -20.45 6.56
CA SER A 173 0.53 -20.34 5.64
C SER A 173 1.10 -18.91 5.71
N PRO A 174 2.43 -18.73 5.54
CA PRO A 174 3.05 -17.40 5.37
C PRO A 174 2.41 -16.50 4.28
N GLN A 175 1.56 -17.07 3.43
CA GLN A 175 0.82 -16.41 2.33
C GLN A 175 -0.16 -15.32 2.78
N SER A 176 -0.71 -15.41 4.00
CA SER A 176 -1.67 -14.43 4.49
C SER A 176 -0.98 -13.24 5.15
N THR A 177 0.31 -13.02 4.92
CA THR A 177 1.06 -11.92 5.53
C THR A 177 1.88 -11.15 4.49
N MET A 178 1.85 -9.82 4.59
CA MET A 178 2.77 -8.95 3.85
C MET A 178 3.80 -8.38 4.83
N ASP A 179 5.06 -8.44 4.44
CA ASP A 179 6.15 -7.80 5.16
C ASP A 179 6.41 -6.41 4.58
N VAL A 180 6.27 -5.37 5.40
CA VAL A 180 6.67 -3.99 5.08
C VAL A 180 7.84 -3.56 5.96
N TYR A 181 8.54 -2.52 5.54
CA TYR A 181 9.73 -2.03 6.23
C TYR A 181 9.57 -0.57 6.59
N ARG A 182 9.56 -0.27 7.89
CA ARG A 182 9.37 1.07 8.44
C ARG A 182 10.16 1.26 9.72
N LEU A 183 11.08 2.24 9.71
CA LEU A 183 11.76 2.67 10.92
C LEU A 183 10.85 3.57 11.75
N THR A 184 10.75 3.30 13.05
CA THR A 184 10.02 4.14 14.00
C THR A 184 11.00 4.99 14.83
N PRO A 185 10.57 6.12 15.43
CA PRO A 185 11.44 6.92 16.29
C PRO A 185 12.01 6.16 17.50
N ASP A 186 11.42 5.02 17.86
CA ASP A 186 11.88 4.19 18.97
C ASP A 186 13.21 3.48 18.68
N ILE A 187 13.63 3.42 17.40
CA ILE A 187 14.94 2.86 17.03
C ILE A 187 16.10 3.56 17.75
N PHE A 188 15.95 4.86 18.06
CA PHE A 188 16.96 5.65 18.78
C PHE A 188 17.00 5.39 20.29
N LYS A 189 16.07 4.58 20.80
CA LYS A 189 15.99 4.14 22.20
C LYS A 189 16.20 2.63 22.34
N ASP A 190 16.35 1.91 21.23
CA ASP A 190 16.55 0.47 21.22
C ASP A 190 17.87 0.10 21.91
N LYS A 191 17.84 -0.92 22.78
CA LYS A 191 18.99 -1.29 23.61
C LYS A 191 20.14 -1.84 22.78
N ASP A 192 19.84 -2.60 21.72
CA ASP A 192 20.84 -3.26 20.88
C ASP A 192 21.52 -2.20 20.00
N VAL A 193 20.73 -1.28 19.44
CA VAL A 193 21.24 -0.12 18.68
C VAL A 193 22.12 0.76 19.56
N LEU A 194 21.68 1.10 20.78
CA LEU A 194 22.46 1.91 21.71
C LEU A 194 23.72 1.19 22.20
N ALA A 195 23.71 -0.14 22.33
CA ALA A 195 24.88 -0.91 22.71
C ALA A 195 25.96 -0.89 21.61
N ASP A 196 25.56 -1.05 20.35
CA ASP A 196 26.48 -0.97 19.20
C ASP A 196 27.04 0.45 19.03
N LEU A 197 26.21 1.49 19.13
CA LEU A 197 26.66 2.89 19.11
C LEU A 197 27.66 3.20 20.24
N LYS A 198 27.40 2.69 21.46
CA LYS A 198 28.31 2.87 22.60
C LYS A 198 29.66 2.21 22.38
N ARG A 199 29.67 0.98 21.85
CA ARG A 199 30.91 0.26 21.50
C ARG A 199 31.76 1.12 20.56
N ARG A 200 31.16 1.60 19.46
CA ARG A 200 31.83 2.48 18.49
C ARG A 200 32.34 3.78 19.11
N SER A 201 31.56 4.43 19.97
CA SER A 201 32.00 5.66 20.64
C SER A 201 33.15 5.43 21.63
N ALA A 202 33.18 4.26 22.28
CA ALA A 202 34.27 3.88 23.18
C ALA A 202 35.56 3.64 22.39
N ASP A 203 35.47 2.96 21.25
CA ASP A 203 36.62 2.73 20.35
C ASP A 203 37.21 4.07 19.85
N VAL A 204 36.38 5.06 19.55
CA VAL A 204 36.82 6.42 19.17
C VAL A 204 37.46 7.18 20.35
N THR A 205 36.90 7.05 21.55
CA THR A 205 37.41 7.75 22.75
C THR A 205 38.74 7.16 23.23
N GLU A 206 38.92 5.84 23.12
CA GLU A 206 40.16 5.14 23.44
C GLU A 206 41.30 5.58 22.50
N VAL A 207 41.01 5.84 21.23
CA VAL A 207 41.97 6.43 20.27
C VAL A 207 42.29 7.89 20.58
N ALA A 208 41.28 8.70 20.92
CA ALA A 208 41.50 10.11 21.27
C ALA A 208 42.35 10.27 22.54
N GLY A 209 42.22 9.36 23.51
CA GLY A 209 43.04 9.33 24.73
C GLY A 209 44.52 8.98 24.52
N LEU A 210 44.90 8.47 23.34
CA LEU A 210 46.29 8.17 22.96
C LEU A 210 46.98 9.34 22.23
N ILE A 211 46.24 10.41 21.92
CA ILE A 211 46.78 11.64 21.33
C ILE A 211 47.16 12.57 22.50
N PRO A 212 48.45 12.98 22.67
CA PRO A 212 48.82 13.89 23.73
C PRO A 212 48.03 15.19 23.59
N ALA A 213 47.42 15.66 24.68
CA ALA A 213 46.83 16.99 24.72
C ALA A 213 47.90 18.01 24.34
N ALA A 214 47.77 18.62 23.17
CA ALA A 214 48.63 19.74 22.79
C ALA A 214 48.44 20.85 23.84
N GLU A 215 49.50 21.15 24.58
CA GLU A 215 49.55 22.28 25.50
C GLU A 215 49.22 23.57 24.74
N PRO A 216 48.55 24.55 25.36
CA PRO A 216 48.26 25.82 24.70
C PRO A 216 49.56 26.62 24.57
N GLU A 217 50.00 26.84 23.33
CA GLU A 217 51.10 27.78 23.07
C GLU A 217 50.67 29.22 23.41
N PRO A 218 51.59 30.04 23.96
CA PRO A 218 51.28 31.38 24.45
C PRO A 218 51.13 32.39 23.31
N ALA A 219 50.33 33.41 23.58
CA ALA A 219 50.14 34.56 22.70
C ALA A 219 51.42 35.40 22.61
N ASP A 220 51.79 35.80 21.39
CA ASP A 220 52.62 36.97 21.14
C ASP A 220 52.01 37.84 20.04
N GLU A 221 51.83 39.12 20.39
CA GLU A 221 51.48 40.24 19.53
C GLU A 221 52.72 40.71 18.75
N LYS A 222 52.58 41.10 17.47
CA LYS A 222 52.80 42.48 16.97
C LYS A 222 53.05 42.61 15.45
N GLU A 223 52.47 43.72 14.93
CA GLU A 223 52.97 44.66 13.89
C GLU A 223 53.18 44.12 12.46
N GLU A 224 52.33 44.47 11.48
CA GLU A 224 52.26 45.71 10.66
C GLU A 224 52.92 45.53 9.27
N GLY A 225 52.24 46.03 8.23
CA GLY A 225 52.92 46.64 7.08
C GLY A 225 53.00 45.86 5.75
N ALA A 226 52.03 46.15 4.88
CA ALA A 226 52.21 46.64 3.51
C ALA A 226 53.01 45.87 2.42
N ASP A 227 52.25 45.54 1.37
CA ASP A 227 52.46 45.92 -0.04
C ASP A 227 53.44 45.15 -0.96
N GLY A 228 52.89 44.78 -2.13
CA GLY A 228 53.51 44.92 -3.46
C GLY A 228 54.60 43.93 -3.91
N GLY A 229 54.33 43.18 -4.98
CA GLY A 229 55.42 42.72 -5.86
C GLY A 229 55.18 41.45 -6.68
N THR A 230 54.80 41.63 -7.93
CA THR A 230 54.72 40.64 -9.02
C THR A 230 56.10 40.17 -9.53
N ALA A 231 56.24 38.88 -9.89
CA ALA A 231 56.62 38.35 -11.23
C ALA A 231 57.52 37.09 -11.22
N LYS A 232 57.03 36.06 -11.95
CA LYS A 232 57.67 34.99 -12.76
C LYS A 232 59.13 34.56 -12.47
N ASP A 233 59.33 33.23 -12.35
CA ASP A 233 60.13 32.49 -13.34
C ASP A 233 59.82 30.97 -13.35
N GLU A 234 59.98 30.37 -14.53
CA GLU A 234 59.74 28.94 -14.84
C GLU A 234 60.96 28.07 -14.51
N GLY A 235 60.73 26.83 -14.01
CA GLY A 235 61.79 25.85 -13.79
C GLY A 235 61.24 24.43 -13.56
N LYS A 236 61.33 23.61 -14.60
CA LYS A 236 60.85 22.22 -14.71
C LYS A 236 61.75 21.23 -13.94
N ALA A 237 61.18 20.37 -13.10
CA ALA A 237 61.77 19.07 -12.74
C ALA A 237 60.68 18.09 -12.28
N GLU A 238 60.60 16.95 -12.98
CA GLU A 238 59.73 15.82 -12.66
C GLU A 238 60.04 15.26 -11.27
N GLY A 239 59.02 15.24 -10.41
CA GLY A 239 58.96 14.39 -9.24
C GLY A 239 57.64 13.65 -9.28
N LYS A 240 57.66 12.36 -9.62
CA LYS A 240 56.56 11.44 -9.31
C LYS A 240 56.30 11.49 -7.81
N SER A 241 55.24 12.18 -7.39
CA SER A 241 54.67 12.01 -6.06
C SER A 241 53.22 11.54 -6.20
N VAL A 242 53.09 10.25 -5.87
CA VAL A 242 51.90 9.50 -5.43
C VAL A 242 50.68 10.38 -5.11
N PRO A 243 49.46 10.03 -5.58
CA PRO A 243 48.26 10.76 -5.17
C PRO A 243 48.15 10.69 -3.65
N ARG A 244 48.22 11.86 -2.99
CA ARG A 244 47.90 11.99 -1.57
C ARG A 244 46.44 11.60 -1.42
N ASN A 245 46.19 10.41 -0.88
CA ASN A 245 44.87 10.07 -0.38
C ASN A 245 44.54 11.11 0.70
N GLU A 246 43.60 12.01 0.40
CA GLU A 246 43.13 13.03 1.33
C GLU A 246 42.31 12.35 2.44
N PHE A 247 42.76 12.55 3.68
CA PHE A 247 42.24 11.86 4.86
C PHE A 247 41.28 12.77 5.62
N VAL A 248 40.15 12.22 6.06
CA VAL A 248 39.18 12.95 6.89
C VAL A 248 39.58 12.80 8.36
N ASP A 249 39.61 13.92 9.09
CA ASP A 249 39.77 13.93 10.55
C ASP A 249 38.50 13.34 11.20
N PRO A 250 38.59 12.21 11.93
CA PRO A 250 37.44 11.55 12.52
C PRO A 250 36.82 12.30 13.71
N THR A 251 37.38 13.43 14.17
CA THR A 251 36.83 14.25 15.28
C THR A 251 35.56 15.02 14.92
N VAL A 252 34.88 14.64 13.83
CA VAL A 252 33.54 15.14 13.50
C VAL A 252 32.59 14.76 14.63
N ASP A 253 32.21 15.76 15.44
CA ASP A 253 31.18 15.84 16.48
C ASP A 253 31.01 14.60 17.39
N VAL A 254 31.44 14.72 18.65
CA VAL A 254 31.59 13.66 19.68
C VAL A 254 30.29 12.91 20.04
N ASP A 255 29.14 13.27 19.47
CA ASP A 255 27.85 12.62 19.70
C ASP A 255 27.45 11.68 18.54
N ALA A 256 27.98 10.45 18.58
CA ALA A 256 27.63 9.37 17.63
C ALA A 256 26.11 9.14 17.52
N LYS A 257 25.35 9.39 18.60
CA LYS A 257 23.89 9.24 18.61
C LYS A 257 23.21 10.36 17.81
N ALA A 258 23.64 11.61 17.98
CA ALA A 258 23.11 12.74 17.20
C ALA A 258 23.39 12.58 15.70
N GLN A 259 24.59 12.09 15.33
CA GLN A 259 24.93 11.80 13.94
C GLN A 259 24.04 10.70 13.35
N PHE A 260 23.87 9.60 14.08
CA PHE A 260 23.00 8.50 13.69
C PHE A 260 21.54 8.94 13.52
N GLN A 261 21.05 9.80 14.43
CA GLN A 261 19.72 10.41 14.31
C GLN A 261 19.59 11.26 13.05
N ARG A 262 20.57 12.11 12.75
CA ARG A 262 20.56 12.95 11.55
C ARG A 262 20.67 12.14 10.25
N MET A 263 21.40 11.03 10.27
CA MET A 263 21.49 10.10 9.14
C MET A 263 20.12 9.46 8.89
N LEU A 264 19.48 8.88 9.90
CA LEU A 264 18.23 8.14 9.72
C LEU A 264 16.97 9.01 9.62
N ALA A 265 17.03 10.29 10.03
CA ALA A 265 15.85 11.16 10.11
C ALA A 265 14.94 11.13 8.86
N PRO A 266 15.45 11.15 7.61
CA PRO A 266 14.60 11.09 6.42
C PRO A 266 13.89 9.74 6.19
N LEU A 267 14.39 8.64 6.79
CA LEU A 267 13.81 7.30 6.65
C LEU A 267 12.84 6.95 7.78
N VAL A 268 12.88 7.70 8.90
CA VAL A 268 12.00 7.45 10.04
C VAL A 268 10.56 7.83 9.68
N GLY A 269 9.65 6.89 9.93
CA GLY A 269 8.23 7.04 9.65
C GLY A 269 7.85 6.67 8.21
N VAL A 270 8.80 6.35 7.35
CA VAL A 270 8.56 5.97 5.95
C VAL A 270 8.37 4.48 5.81
N GLU A 271 7.29 4.07 5.14
CA GLU A 271 7.00 2.67 4.84
C GLU A 271 7.47 2.30 3.43
N PHE A 272 8.11 1.14 3.33
CA PHE A 272 8.50 0.51 2.08
C PHE A 272 7.82 -0.85 1.93
N PRO A 273 7.22 -1.16 0.77
CA PRO A 273 6.47 -2.41 0.54
C PRO A 273 7.36 -3.64 0.30
N GLY A 274 8.69 -3.49 0.38
CA GLY A 274 9.65 -4.55 0.08
C GLY A 274 10.98 -4.31 0.79
N ARG A 275 11.67 -5.40 1.12
CA ARG A 275 12.95 -5.40 1.83
C ARG A 275 14.02 -4.65 1.05
N ASP A 276 14.16 -4.99 -0.22
CA ASP A 276 15.11 -4.43 -1.17
C ASP A 276 14.92 -2.92 -1.36
N LEU A 277 13.67 -2.45 -1.44
CA LEU A 277 13.37 -1.02 -1.52
C LEU A 277 13.85 -0.27 -0.27
N PHE A 278 13.64 -0.85 0.92
CA PHE A 278 14.14 -0.28 2.17
C PHE A 278 15.66 -0.31 2.26
N VAL A 279 16.28 -1.44 1.90
CA VAL A 279 17.74 -1.58 1.89
C VAL A 279 18.37 -0.54 0.97
N ALA A 280 17.88 -0.40 -0.26
CA ALA A 280 18.36 0.61 -1.20
C ALA A 280 18.19 2.04 -0.67
N ALA A 281 17.09 2.33 0.03
CA ALA A 281 16.87 3.63 0.66
C ALA A 281 17.84 3.89 1.84
N LEU A 282 18.09 2.88 2.66
CA LEU A 282 19.05 2.94 3.77
C LEU A 282 20.47 3.18 3.26
N ASP A 283 20.87 2.40 2.26
CA ASP A 283 22.17 2.49 1.59
C ASP A 283 22.37 3.85 0.90
N THR A 284 21.37 4.32 0.16
CA THR A 284 21.40 5.65 -0.47
C THR A 284 21.54 6.75 0.56
N ARG A 285 20.81 6.65 1.69
CA ARG A 285 20.89 7.65 2.74
C ARG A 285 22.25 7.66 3.43
N LEU A 286 22.81 6.48 3.72
CA LEU A 286 24.15 6.35 4.27
C LEU A 286 25.17 7.07 3.38
N CYS A 287 25.10 6.84 2.07
CA CYS A 287 26.03 7.46 1.13
C CYS A 287 25.85 8.96 0.99
N ALA A 288 24.61 9.44 0.89
CA ALA A 288 24.32 10.87 0.83
C ALA A 288 24.87 11.58 2.08
N PHE A 289 24.62 11.00 3.26
CA PHE A 289 25.13 11.51 4.52
C PHE A 289 26.67 11.50 4.59
N SER A 290 27.30 10.43 4.11
CA SER A 290 28.76 10.32 4.04
C SER A 290 29.35 11.42 3.16
N ARG A 291 28.73 11.67 2.00
CA ARG A 291 29.15 12.74 1.07
C ARG A 291 28.99 14.12 1.71
N GLU A 292 27.89 14.39 2.40
CA GLU A 292 27.67 15.63 3.16
C GLU A 292 28.77 15.84 4.21
N MET A 293 29.14 14.79 4.95
CA MET A 293 30.20 14.84 5.96
C MET A 293 31.58 15.11 5.34
N ILE A 294 31.92 14.43 4.24
CA ILE A 294 33.18 14.62 3.53
C ILE A 294 33.30 16.05 3.01
N VAL A 295 32.23 16.57 2.37
CA VAL A 295 32.20 17.95 1.88
C VAL A 295 32.32 18.96 3.01
N ALA A 296 31.62 18.74 4.12
CA ALA A 296 31.71 19.62 5.29
C ALA A 296 33.12 19.61 5.91
N ALA A 297 33.77 18.46 5.99
CA ALA A 297 35.13 18.33 6.49
C ALA A 297 36.15 19.03 5.58
N ALA A 298 36.06 18.81 4.26
CA ALA A 298 36.93 19.47 3.28
C ALA A 298 36.78 21.01 3.34
N ASN A 299 35.54 21.51 3.43
CA ASN A 299 35.26 22.93 3.56
C ASN A 299 35.88 23.54 4.84
N ARG A 300 35.83 22.84 5.98
CA ARG A 300 36.48 23.31 7.22
C ARG A 300 38.00 23.41 7.07
N GLN A 301 38.59 22.48 6.32
CA GLN A 301 40.03 22.46 6.03
C GLN A 301 40.42 23.37 4.85
N HIS A 302 39.46 24.12 4.28
CA HIS A 302 39.66 24.96 3.09
C HIS A 302 40.25 24.17 1.89
N GLN A 303 39.86 22.91 1.75
CA GLN A 303 40.27 22.01 0.66
C GLN A 303 39.11 21.74 -0.30
N PRO A 304 39.39 21.49 -1.60
CA PRO A 304 38.37 21.06 -2.53
C PRO A 304 37.79 19.70 -2.10
N PRO A 305 36.46 19.51 -2.11
CA PRO A 305 35.87 18.24 -1.69
C PRO A 305 36.21 17.12 -2.69
N PRO A 306 36.65 15.94 -2.23
CA PRO A 306 36.90 14.81 -3.10
C PRO A 306 35.60 14.28 -3.72
N VAL A 307 35.70 13.79 -4.96
CA VAL A 307 34.54 13.22 -5.68
C VAL A 307 34.41 11.74 -5.34
N MET A 308 33.36 11.40 -4.58
CA MET A 308 32.99 10.02 -4.29
C MET A 308 32.34 9.38 -5.51
N LYS A 309 32.95 8.31 -6.04
CA LYS A 309 32.43 7.62 -7.23
C LYS A 309 31.22 6.78 -6.85
N ASP A 310 30.37 6.50 -7.84
CA ASP A 310 29.23 5.60 -7.66
C ASP A 310 29.66 4.15 -7.37
N SER A 311 30.92 3.76 -7.64
CA SER A 311 31.45 2.46 -7.24
C SER A 311 31.79 2.36 -5.74
N ASP A 312 31.94 3.51 -5.07
CA ASP A 312 32.33 3.59 -3.66
C ASP A 312 31.08 3.56 -2.75
N CYS A 313 29.88 3.49 -3.34
CA CYS A 313 28.60 3.52 -2.67
C CYS A 313 27.54 2.69 -3.42
N PRO A 314 26.75 1.84 -2.75
CA PRO A 314 26.83 1.52 -1.33
C PRO A 314 28.00 0.57 -0.99
N PRO A 315 28.35 0.43 0.30
CA PRO A 315 29.38 -0.51 0.73
C PRO A 315 29.06 -1.94 0.31
N ASP A 316 30.09 -2.70 -0.07
CA ASP A 316 29.94 -4.14 -0.25
C ASP A 316 29.83 -4.83 1.12
N TRP A 317 28.60 -4.89 1.63
CA TRP A 317 28.28 -5.47 2.93
C TRP A 317 28.81 -6.90 3.12
N SER A 318 29.02 -7.66 2.04
CA SER A 318 29.57 -9.01 2.09
C SER A 318 31.07 -9.04 2.42
N LYS A 319 31.82 -8.03 1.97
CA LYS A 319 33.26 -7.87 2.27
C LYS A 319 33.49 -7.18 3.62
N VAL A 320 32.56 -6.34 4.05
CA VAL A 320 32.63 -5.58 5.30
C VAL A 320 32.44 -6.48 6.53
N ALA A 321 31.68 -7.57 6.44
CA ALA A 321 31.48 -8.51 7.54
C ALA A 321 32.76 -9.24 8.03
N SER A 322 33.85 -9.14 7.27
CA SER A 322 35.17 -9.75 7.58
C SER A 322 36.27 -8.76 7.93
N ALA A 323 36.00 -7.45 7.88
CA ALA A 323 36.98 -6.42 8.25
C ALA A 323 36.93 -6.21 9.76
N ASP A 324 38.06 -6.45 10.43
CA ASP A 324 38.23 -6.41 11.88
C ASP A 324 37.74 -5.06 12.47
N ASP A 325 36.99 -5.13 13.58
CA ASP A 325 36.40 -4.00 14.32
C ASP A 325 37.46 -3.09 15.00
N SER A 326 38.73 -3.17 14.61
CA SER A 326 39.83 -2.56 15.33
C SER A 326 40.11 -1.14 14.85
N VAL A 327 39.83 -0.17 15.73
CA VAL A 327 40.51 1.13 15.90
C VAL A 327 40.54 2.01 14.65
N PRO A 328 39.87 3.18 14.63
CA PRO A 328 40.03 4.10 13.51
C PRO A 328 41.52 4.46 13.37
N PRO A 329 42.13 4.33 12.17
CA PRO A 329 43.42 4.94 11.92
C PRO A 329 43.29 6.44 12.22
N SER A 330 44.38 7.09 12.64
CA SER A 330 44.44 8.56 12.84
C SER A 330 43.94 9.37 11.65
N HIS A 331 43.79 8.71 10.50
CA HIS A 331 43.36 9.23 9.22
C HIS A 331 42.46 8.20 8.52
N LEU A 332 41.17 8.54 8.35
CA LEU A 332 40.21 7.68 7.63
C LEU A 332 40.15 8.11 6.15
N PRO A 333 40.44 7.21 5.18
CA PRO A 333 40.19 7.50 3.78
C PRO A 333 38.70 7.78 3.54
N TRP A 334 38.38 8.80 2.74
CA TRP A 334 36.98 9.19 2.53
C TRP A 334 36.11 8.06 1.94
N GLN A 335 36.69 7.12 1.19
CA GLN A 335 35.99 5.94 0.66
C GLN A 335 35.47 5.01 1.77
N GLN A 336 36.09 5.07 2.94
CA GLN A 336 35.78 4.21 4.08
C GLN A 336 34.81 4.87 5.08
N VAL A 337 34.38 6.11 4.82
CA VAL A 337 33.44 6.83 5.69
C VAL A 337 32.09 6.11 5.80
N PRO A 338 31.46 5.59 4.73
CA PRO A 338 30.18 4.88 4.84
C PRO A 338 30.25 3.65 5.75
N GLN A 339 31.28 2.80 5.59
CA GLN A 339 31.47 1.60 6.41
C GLN A 339 31.82 1.92 7.87
N TRP A 340 32.42 3.08 8.14
CA TRP A 340 32.69 3.55 9.49
C TRP A 340 31.40 4.02 10.19
N LEU A 341 30.56 4.77 9.47
CA LEU A 341 29.29 5.29 9.97
C LEU A 341 28.28 4.18 10.31
N MET A 342 28.33 3.05 9.60
CA MET A 342 27.43 1.92 9.83
C MET A 342 28.12 0.59 9.53
N SER A 343 28.18 -0.31 10.52
CA SER A 343 28.64 -1.69 10.31
C SER A 343 27.63 -2.54 9.56
N ALA A 344 28.10 -3.66 9.01
CA ALA A 344 27.25 -4.74 8.53
C ALA A 344 26.29 -5.26 9.62
N SER A 345 26.71 -5.32 10.89
CA SER A 345 25.85 -5.71 12.02
C SER A 345 24.72 -4.71 12.27
N MET A 346 25.04 -3.40 12.33
CA MET A 346 24.05 -2.34 12.50
C MET A 346 23.10 -2.28 11.30
N HIS A 347 23.63 -2.41 10.09
CA HIS A 347 22.83 -2.47 8.87
C HIS A 347 21.81 -3.63 8.90
N ALA A 348 22.27 -4.84 9.23
CA ALA A 348 21.39 -6.00 9.38
C ALA A 348 20.35 -5.80 10.50
N LEU A 349 20.77 -5.25 11.64
CA LEU A 349 19.90 -4.93 12.77
C LEU A 349 18.81 -3.93 12.38
N LEU A 350 19.14 -2.87 11.64
CA LEU A 350 18.16 -1.88 11.17
C LEU A 350 17.14 -2.50 10.22
N ILE A 351 17.56 -3.38 9.32
CA ILE A 351 16.65 -4.11 8.43
C ILE A 351 15.70 -5.00 9.22
N GLU A 352 16.21 -5.71 10.23
CA GLU A 352 15.39 -6.55 11.10
C GLU A 352 14.39 -5.72 11.91
N LYS A 353 14.86 -4.64 12.54
CA LYS A 353 14.02 -3.77 13.38
C LYS A 353 13.00 -2.96 12.57
N ALA A 354 13.26 -2.70 11.29
CA ALA A 354 12.32 -2.05 10.39
C ALA A 354 11.19 -2.98 9.94
N LYS A 355 11.37 -4.31 9.99
CA LYS A 355 10.39 -5.28 9.49
C LYS A 355 9.10 -5.25 10.30
N GLN A 356 7.97 -5.10 9.62
CA GLN A 356 6.63 -5.19 10.17
C GLN A 356 5.81 -6.18 9.32
N SER A 357 5.13 -7.13 9.97
CA SER A 357 4.32 -8.15 9.28
C SER A 357 2.84 -7.87 9.51
N HIS A 358 2.08 -7.73 8.43
CA HIS A 358 0.64 -7.46 8.45
C HIS A 358 -0.15 -8.65 7.93
N SER A 359 -1.14 -9.11 8.71
CA SER A 359 -2.00 -10.23 8.35
C SER A 359 -3.13 -9.80 7.40
N LEU A 360 -3.21 -10.38 6.22
CA LEU A 360 -4.31 -10.18 5.26
C LEU A 360 -5.54 -11.05 5.57
N ILE A 361 -5.54 -11.77 6.70
CA ILE A 361 -6.74 -12.45 7.22
C ILE A 361 -7.68 -11.38 7.80
N GLN A 362 -8.86 -11.23 7.18
CA GLN A 362 -9.92 -10.28 7.61
C GLN A 362 -9.43 -8.83 7.69
N PRO A 363 -9.02 -8.23 6.56
CA PRO A 363 -8.57 -6.85 6.54
C PRO A 363 -9.72 -5.90 6.89
N ALA A 364 -9.45 -4.93 7.77
CA ALA A 364 -10.42 -3.89 8.09
C ALA A 364 -10.78 -3.07 6.84
N ALA A 365 -12.04 -2.66 6.72
CA ALA A 365 -12.46 -1.77 5.65
C ALA A 365 -11.70 -0.43 5.72
N PRO A 366 -11.26 0.14 4.58
CA PRO A 366 -10.65 1.45 4.56
C PRO A 366 -11.49 2.53 5.24
N SER A 367 -10.82 3.43 5.97
CA SER A 367 -11.46 4.53 6.67
C SER A 367 -10.85 5.86 6.23
N TRP A 368 -11.50 6.51 5.25
CA TRP A 368 -11.08 7.81 4.72
C TRP A 368 -12.22 8.79 4.50
N SER A 369 -11.89 10.08 4.40
CA SER A 369 -12.83 11.17 4.15
C SER A 369 -12.28 12.14 3.11
N GLY A 370 -13.15 12.56 2.18
CA GLY A 370 -12.89 13.62 1.21
C GLY A 370 -13.37 15.00 1.67
N ALA A 371 -13.73 15.17 2.95
CA ALA A 371 -14.23 16.45 3.46
C ALA A 371 -13.23 17.60 3.22
N GLY A 372 -13.64 18.60 2.42
CA GLY A 372 -12.83 19.76 2.04
C GLY A 372 -11.88 19.52 0.86
N CYS A 373 -11.93 18.35 0.23
CA CYS A 373 -11.05 17.95 -0.86
C CYS A 373 -11.91 17.55 -2.07
N GLY A 374 -12.08 18.49 -3.00
CA GLY A 374 -13.02 18.35 -4.11
C GLY A 374 -12.69 17.23 -5.11
N CYS A 375 -13.57 17.06 -6.09
CA CYS A 375 -13.45 15.98 -7.08
C CYS A 375 -12.16 15.99 -7.92
N VAL A 376 -11.79 14.81 -8.42
CA VAL A 376 -10.72 14.62 -9.42
C VAL A 376 -10.91 15.57 -10.60
N ARG A 377 -9.88 16.36 -10.87
CA ARG A 377 -9.83 17.30 -12.00
C ARG A 377 -9.23 16.63 -13.23
N ALA A 378 -9.31 17.28 -14.40
CA ALA A 378 -8.66 16.79 -15.60
C ALA A 378 -7.13 16.90 -15.47
N LEU A 379 -6.51 15.85 -14.93
CA LEU A 379 -5.06 15.71 -14.80
C LEU A 379 -4.43 15.41 -16.18
N SER A 380 -3.19 15.87 -16.40
CA SER A 380 -2.40 15.57 -17.59
C SER A 380 -2.01 14.09 -17.69
N GLY A 381 -1.80 13.44 -16.54
CA GLY A 381 -1.50 12.01 -16.38
C GLY A 381 -2.38 11.33 -15.32
N GLN A 382 -2.12 10.06 -15.04
CA GLN A 382 -2.78 9.34 -13.94
C GLN A 382 -1.99 9.52 -12.64
N VAL A 383 -2.69 9.76 -11.55
CA VAL A 383 -2.10 9.79 -10.21
C VAL A 383 -2.73 8.70 -9.36
N TYR A 384 -1.91 7.77 -8.89
CA TYR A 384 -2.33 6.62 -8.08
C TYR A 384 -1.97 6.80 -6.61
N GLY A 385 -2.81 6.30 -5.72
CA GLY A 385 -2.46 6.11 -4.31
C GLY A 385 -2.72 4.67 -3.90
N PHE A 386 -1.71 3.97 -3.41
CA PHE A 386 -1.93 2.70 -2.72
C PHE A 386 -2.47 2.97 -1.32
N TYR A 387 -3.53 2.27 -0.95
CA TYR A 387 -4.09 2.35 0.40
C TYR A 387 -4.02 0.98 1.07
N PRO A 388 -2.95 0.71 1.83
CA PRO A 388 -2.90 -0.49 2.66
C PRO A 388 -3.95 -0.44 3.76
N TYR A 389 -4.65 -1.55 3.97
CA TYR A 389 -5.73 -1.60 4.96
C TYR A 389 -5.24 -1.33 6.39
N TRP A 390 -3.96 -1.58 6.69
CA TRP A 390 -3.35 -1.31 7.99
C TRP A 390 -3.04 0.17 8.22
N ASP A 391 -3.21 1.04 7.22
CA ASP A 391 -3.06 2.48 7.36
C ASP A 391 -4.27 3.18 8.01
N ASN A 392 -5.26 2.38 8.42
CA ASN A 392 -6.45 2.84 9.14
C ASN A 392 -6.08 3.39 10.54
N GLY A 393 -6.34 4.67 10.76
CA GLY A 393 -6.22 5.31 12.06
C GLY A 393 -7.49 5.21 12.92
N ALA A 394 -7.43 5.75 14.14
CA ALA A 394 -8.61 5.88 15.02
C ALA A 394 -9.69 6.82 14.46
N ALA A 395 -9.29 7.74 13.57
CA ALA A 395 -10.18 8.63 12.83
C ALA A 395 -9.98 8.40 11.31
N PRO A 396 -11.00 8.71 10.48
CA PRO A 396 -10.88 8.59 9.03
C PRO A 396 -9.73 9.45 8.48
N ARG A 397 -8.84 8.83 7.69
CA ARG A 397 -7.74 9.49 6.99
C ARG A 397 -8.26 10.55 6.02
N ARG A 398 -7.65 11.74 6.00
CA ARG A 398 -8.08 12.81 5.08
C ARG A 398 -7.31 12.76 3.78
N LEU A 399 -7.94 12.29 2.71
CA LEU A 399 -7.31 12.20 1.38
C LEU A 399 -7.69 13.39 0.51
N ASP A 400 -6.73 13.94 -0.23
CA ASP A 400 -7.01 14.94 -1.27
C ASP A 400 -7.41 14.23 -2.58
N PHE A 401 -8.71 13.97 -2.76
CA PHE A 401 -9.22 13.33 -3.97
C PHE A 401 -9.03 14.18 -5.23
N SER A 402 -8.78 15.48 -5.11
CA SER A 402 -8.59 16.34 -6.29
C SER A 402 -7.33 16.00 -7.07
N MET A 403 -6.35 15.37 -6.41
CA MET A 403 -5.11 14.90 -7.01
C MET A 403 -5.11 13.39 -7.33
N LEU A 404 -5.98 12.57 -6.72
CA LEU A 404 -5.95 11.11 -6.87
C LEU A 404 -6.91 10.64 -7.95
N SER A 405 -6.40 10.30 -9.13
CA SER A 405 -7.25 9.72 -10.19
C SER A 405 -7.80 8.35 -9.79
N ARG A 406 -6.98 7.54 -9.10
CA ARG A 406 -7.33 6.16 -8.72
C ARG A 406 -6.67 5.79 -7.39
N ILE A 407 -7.35 4.98 -6.59
CA ILE A 407 -6.81 4.40 -5.35
C ILE A 407 -6.80 2.89 -5.50
N SER A 408 -5.63 2.28 -5.27
CA SER A 408 -5.48 0.83 -5.22
C SER A 408 -5.55 0.37 -3.77
N VAL A 409 -6.69 -0.21 -3.37
CA VAL A 409 -6.88 -0.76 -2.03
C VAL A 409 -6.09 -2.04 -1.91
N PHE A 410 -5.21 -2.11 -0.93
CA PHE A 410 -4.40 -3.29 -0.65
C PHE A 410 -5.02 -4.04 0.53
N ALA A 411 -5.84 -5.03 0.19
CA ALA A 411 -6.61 -5.83 1.14
C ALA A 411 -6.85 -7.28 0.66
N LEU A 412 -6.78 -7.57 -0.64
CA LEU A 412 -7.07 -8.91 -1.16
C LEU A 412 -5.79 -9.72 -1.31
N TRP A 413 -5.92 -11.01 -1.02
CA TRP A 413 -4.92 -12.02 -1.32
C TRP A 413 -5.63 -13.24 -1.90
N PHE A 414 -4.85 -14.14 -2.50
CA PHE A 414 -5.38 -15.40 -3.02
C PHE A 414 -4.54 -16.57 -2.52
N ALA A 415 -5.19 -17.71 -2.32
CA ALA A 415 -4.51 -18.94 -1.93
C ALA A 415 -3.84 -19.61 -3.14
N ASP A 416 -2.95 -20.56 -2.88
CA ASP A 416 -2.20 -21.32 -3.89
C ASP A 416 -3.06 -22.03 -4.92
N ASN A 417 -4.32 -22.34 -4.57
CA ASN A 417 -5.28 -22.95 -5.46
C ASN A 417 -6.03 -21.94 -6.35
N GLY A 418 -5.73 -20.65 -6.25
CA GLY A 418 -6.35 -19.57 -7.01
C GLY A 418 -7.64 -19.01 -6.40
N ASP A 419 -8.04 -19.45 -5.21
CA ASP A 419 -9.20 -18.89 -4.52
C ASP A 419 -8.88 -17.48 -3.98
N LEU A 420 -9.73 -16.52 -4.35
CA LEU A 420 -9.71 -15.17 -3.82
C LEU A 420 -10.26 -15.16 -2.39
N MET A 421 -9.48 -14.57 -1.48
CA MET A 421 -9.87 -14.42 -0.09
C MET A 421 -10.57 -13.06 0.09
N GLU A 422 -11.90 -13.08 0.05
CA GLU A 422 -12.70 -11.87 0.22
C GLU A 422 -12.68 -11.35 1.66
N PRO A 423 -12.74 -10.02 1.86
CA PRO A 423 -12.50 -9.40 3.16
C PRO A 423 -13.73 -9.40 4.09
N GLY A 424 -14.89 -9.89 3.62
CA GLY A 424 -16.12 -9.98 4.42
C GLY A 424 -16.87 -8.65 4.63
N TRP A 425 -16.57 -7.61 3.84
CA TRP A 425 -17.20 -6.28 3.93
C TRP A 425 -18.65 -6.31 3.45
N THR A 426 -19.57 -6.71 4.32
CA THR A 426 -20.98 -6.90 3.96
C THR A 426 -21.88 -5.76 4.44
N THR A 427 -21.41 -4.91 5.35
CA THR A 427 -22.24 -3.85 5.94
C THR A 427 -22.16 -2.54 5.14
N ALA A 428 -23.14 -1.67 5.35
CA ALA A 428 -23.15 -0.34 4.74
C ALA A 428 -22.00 0.55 5.25
N GLN A 429 -21.48 0.28 6.45
CA GLN A 429 -20.34 0.99 7.02
C GLN A 429 -19.04 0.54 6.37
N ASP A 430 -18.86 -0.76 6.18
CA ASP A 430 -17.66 -1.33 5.54
C ASP A 430 -17.53 -0.89 4.07
N THR A 431 -18.65 -0.59 3.41
CA THR A 431 -18.67 -0.13 2.02
C THR A 431 -18.70 1.40 1.88
N ALA A 432 -18.62 2.16 2.97
CA ALA A 432 -18.74 3.62 2.94
C ALA A 432 -17.60 4.31 2.18
N PHE A 433 -16.39 3.77 2.27
CA PHE A 433 -15.22 4.30 1.56
C PHE A 433 -15.40 4.23 0.03
N ILE A 434 -16.14 3.23 -0.46
CA ILE A 434 -16.41 3.02 -1.88
C ILE A 434 -17.24 4.17 -2.41
N ARG A 435 -18.32 4.51 -1.69
CA ARG A 435 -19.19 5.65 -2.03
C ARG A 435 -18.44 6.97 -1.96
N GLU A 436 -17.57 7.16 -0.98
CA GLU A 436 -16.79 8.39 -0.87
C GLU A 436 -15.86 8.57 -2.07
N ALA A 437 -15.10 7.54 -2.46
CA ALA A 437 -14.22 7.61 -3.63
C ALA A 437 -15.02 7.87 -4.93
N GLN A 438 -16.15 7.18 -5.10
CA GLN A 438 -17.04 7.37 -6.26
C GLN A 438 -17.67 8.76 -6.29
N ARG A 439 -18.05 9.31 -5.12
CA ARG A 439 -18.52 10.69 -4.97
C ARG A 439 -17.46 11.66 -5.49
N GLN A 440 -16.20 11.46 -5.15
CA GLN A 440 -15.09 12.31 -5.59
C GLN A 440 -14.56 12.00 -7.01
N LYS A 441 -15.12 11.00 -7.71
CA LYS A 441 -14.69 10.48 -9.03
C LYS A 441 -13.30 9.85 -9.06
N THR A 442 -12.82 9.37 -7.92
CA THR A 442 -11.62 8.55 -7.87
C THR A 442 -12.03 7.10 -8.11
N ALA A 443 -11.40 6.46 -9.09
CA ALA A 443 -11.66 5.05 -9.36
C ALA A 443 -11.01 4.17 -8.29
N LEU A 444 -11.65 3.05 -7.97
CA LEU A 444 -11.10 2.08 -7.02
C LEU A 444 -10.58 0.86 -7.76
N ASP A 445 -9.36 0.48 -7.43
CA ASP A 445 -8.75 -0.78 -7.81
C ASP A 445 -8.51 -1.63 -6.56
N TYR A 446 -8.49 -2.95 -6.71
CA TYR A 446 -8.12 -3.86 -5.63
C TYR A 446 -6.87 -4.64 -5.95
N THR A 447 -5.95 -4.66 -4.99
CA THR A 447 -4.67 -5.35 -5.13
C THR A 447 -4.84 -6.83 -4.80
N LEU A 448 -4.53 -7.71 -5.75
CA LEU A 448 -4.44 -9.15 -5.63
C LEU A 448 -2.99 -9.50 -5.26
N TYR A 449 -2.77 -9.89 -4.01
CA TYR A 449 -1.42 -10.17 -3.48
C TYR A 449 -1.14 -11.66 -3.30
N HIS A 450 0.09 -12.07 -3.63
CA HIS A 450 0.67 -13.37 -3.29
C HIS A 450 2.21 -13.27 -3.25
N ASN A 451 2.86 -14.04 -2.36
CA ASN A 451 4.29 -13.96 -2.10
C ASN A 451 5.01 -15.32 -1.91
N ASP A 452 4.39 -16.46 -2.23
CA ASP A 452 4.98 -17.79 -2.05
C ASP A 452 4.72 -18.73 -3.23
N TRP A 453 5.78 -19.10 -3.96
CA TRP A 453 5.64 -19.81 -5.24
C TRP A 453 5.92 -21.31 -5.16
N ARG A 454 6.09 -21.86 -3.95
CA ARG A 454 6.47 -23.27 -3.76
C ARG A 454 5.42 -24.25 -4.26
N PHE A 455 4.14 -23.87 -4.31
CA PHE A 455 3.08 -24.70 -4.88
C PHE A 455 3.25 -24.98 -6.39
N LEU A 456 4.09 -24.20 -7.08
CA LEU A 456 4.36 -24.38 -8.51
C LEU A 456 5.42 -25.46 -8.81
N GLN A 457 6.13 -25.98 -7.79
CA GLN A 457 7.20 -26.98 -8.00
C GLN A 457 6.69 -28.21 -8.76
N ASP A 458 5.50 -28.68 -8.39
CA ASP A 458 4.88 -29.89 -8.95
C ASP A 458 3.64 -29.59 -9.82
N ALA A 459 3.42 -28.32 -10.18
CA ALA A 459 2.22 -27.92 -10.91
C ALA A 459 2.31 -28.26 -12.41
N THR A 460 1.29 -28.98 -12.90
CA THR A 460 1.08 -29.24 -14.33
C THR A 460 0.53 -27.99 -15.04
N ASP A 461 0.58 -27.96 -16.37
CA ASP A 461 0.01 -26.85 -17.15
C ASP A 461 -1.50 -26.70 -16.94
N ASP A 462 -2.22 -27.82 -16.75
CA ASP A 462 -3.64 -27.81 -16.42
C ASP A 462 -3.91 -27.23 -15.03
N ASN A 463 -3.11 -27.61 -14.03
CA ASN A 463 -3.22 -27.04 -12.68
C ASN A 463 -2.99 -25.53 -12.72
N VAL A 464 -1.95 -25.06 -13.41
CA VAL A 464 -1.63 -23.63 -13.54
C VAL A 464 -2.77 -22.87 -14.24
N ARG A 465 -3.33 -23.43 -15.30
CA ARG A 465 -4.49 -22.84 -16.00
C ARG A 465 -5.69 -22.73 -15.08
N ASP A 466 -6.04 -23.80 -14.37
CA ASP A 466 -7.21 -23.84 -13.50
C ASP A 466 -7.08 -22.84 -12.33
N ILE A 467 -5.89 -22.70 -11.75
CA ILE A 467 -5.58 -21.69 -10.71
C ILE A 467 -5.77 -20.28 -11.28
N ALA A 468 -5.19 -20.00 -12.45
CA ALA A 468 -5.22 -18.69 -13.08
C ALA A 468 -6.64 -18.25 -13.49
N GLU A 469 -7.41 -19.16 -14.09
CA GLU A 469 -8.79 -18.93 -14.49
C GLU A 469 -9.69 -18.70 -13.28
N ARG A 470 -9.52 -19.49 -12.20
CA ARG A 470 -10.30 -19.34 -10.98
C ARG A 470 -10.11 -17.97 -10.34
N LEU A 471 -8.87 -17.53 -10.18
CA LEU A 471 -8.59 -16.20 -9.64
C LEU A 471 -9.18 -15.10 -10.52
N ALA A 472 -9.02 -15.22 -11.85
CA ALA A 472 -9.54 -14.22 -12.78
C ALA A 472 -11.08 -14.09 -12.69
N VAL A 473 -11.80 -15.21 -12.64
CA VAL A 473 -13.26 -15.20 -12.49
C VAL A 473 -13.69 -14.64 -11.14
N GLN A 474 -13.08 -15.09 -10.04
CA GLN A 474 -13.46 -14.64 -8.70
C GLN A 474 -13.15 -13.14 -8.50
N ALA A 475 -11.96 -12.67 -8.88
CA ALA A 475 -11.57 -11.27 -8.76
C ALA A 475 -12.44 -10.33 -9.60
N THR A 476 -12.81 -10.73 -10.82
CA THR A 476 -13.69 -9.93 -11.67
C THR A 476 -15.13 -9.91 -11.16
N ASN A 477 -15.63 -11.03 -10.62
CA ASN A 477 -16.92 -11.06 -9.94
C ASN A 477 -16.95 -10.13 -8.72
N PHE A 478 -15.89 -10.14 -7.91
CA PHE A 478 -15.76 -9.27 -6.74
C PHE A 478 -15.90 -7.78 -7.10
N ILE A 479 -15.15 -7.27 -8.09
CA ILE A 479 -15.24 -5.85 -8.48
C ILE A 479 -16.55 -5.50 -9.21
N ASP A 480 -17.24 -6.51 -9.75
CA ASP A 480 -18.56 -6.38 -10.35
C ASP A 480 -19.70 -6.44 -9.32
N THR A 481 -19.44 -6.84 -8.08
CA THR A 481 -20.46 -6.92 -7.02
C THR A 481 -21.17 -5.57 -6.86
N PRO A 482 -22.51 -5.52 -6.96
CA PRO A 482 -23.26 -4.30 -6.75
C PRO A 482 -23.33 -3.94 -5.26
N LEU A 483 -23.30 -2.65 -4.94
CA LEU A 483 -23.54 -2.17 -3.58
C LEU A 483 -25.01 -2.44 -3.18
N SER A 484 -25.19 -3.03 -2.00
CA SER A 484 -26.50 -3.52 -1.52
C SER A 484 -27.32 -2.47 -0.77
N ASP A 485 -26.87 -1.22 -0.68
CA ASP A 485 -27.51 -0.19 0.14
C ASP A 485 -28.78 0.41 -0.49
N LEU A 486 -29.60 1.04 0.36
CA LEU A 486 -30.90 1.59 -0.04
C LEU A 486 -30.75 2.70 -1.10
N ALA A 487 -29.67 3.49 -1.02
CA ALA A 487 -29.35 4.52 -1.99
C ALA A 487 -29.09 3.93 -3.39
N SER A 488 -28.27 2.88 -3.49
CA SER A 488 -28.01 2.20 -4.78
C SER A 488 -29.27 1.54 -5.36
N ARG A 489 -30.15 0.99 -4.51
CA ARG A 489 -31.43 0.41 -4.94
C ARG A 489 -32.41 1.45 -5.47
N VAL A 490 -32.49 2.62 -4.84
CA VAL A 490 -33.37 3.71 -5.28
C VAL A 490 -32.86 4.32 -6.60
N HIS A 491 -31.54 4.47 -6.76
CA HIS A 491 -30.95 4.94 -8.02
C HIS A 491 -31.19 3.99 -9.21
N ALA A 492 -31.37 2.69 -8.96
CA ALA A 492 -31.66 1.74 -10.03
C ALA A 492 -33.09 1.85 -10.60
N TRP A 493 -34.04 2.42 -9.86
CA TRP A 493 -35.46 2.46 -10.25
C TRP A 493 -35.85 3.73 -11.05
N VAL A 494 -35.02 4.76 -11.05
CA VAL A 494 -35.32 6.04 -11.73
C VAL A 494 -34.71 6.05 -13.16
N PRO A 495 -35.52 6.23 -14.23
CA PRO A 495 -35.03 6.29 -15.60
C PRO A 495 -34.01 7.42 -15.79
N GLY A 496 -32.81 7.09 -16.30
CA GLY A 496 -31.69 8.04 -16.46
C GLY A 496 -30.60 7.96 -15.39
N PHE A 497 -30.82 7.22 -14.30
CA PHE A 497 -29.89 7.06 -13.17
C PHE A 497 -29.08 5.75 -13.15
N ALA A 498 -29.29 4.87 -14.12
CA ALA A 498 -28.79 3.50 -14.10
C ALA A 498 -27.25 3.39 -14.25
N ARG A 499 -26.51 3.69 -13.19
CA ARG A 499 -25.24 3.01 -12.90
C ARG A 499 -25.35 2.47 -11.49
N VAL A 500 -25.54 1.16 -11.39
CA VAL A 500 -25.42 0.44 -10.13
C VAL A 500 -23.99 0.64 -9.65
N GLU A 501 -23.82 1.27 -8.49
CA GLU A 501 -22.52 1.40 -7.84
C GLU A 501 -22.01 -0.01 -7.51
N ARG A 502 -20.72 -0.25 -7.79
CA ARG A 502 -20.08 -1.56 -7.64
C ARG A 502 -18.80 -1.42 -6.83
N TYR A 503 -18.24 -2.55 -6.41
CA TYR A 503 -17.09 -2.57 -5.51
C TYR A 503 -15.87 -1.87 -6.10
N GLY A 504 -15.59 -2.04 -7.40
CA GLY A 504 -14.40 -1.47 -8.03
C GLY A 504 -14.50 -1.22 -9.54
N ASN A 505 -13.44 -0.64 -10.07
CA ASN A 505 -13.23 -0.28 -11.47
C ASN A 505 -12.03 -1.00 -12.11
N GLY A 506 -11.19 -1.66 -11.31
CA GLY A 506 -10.02 -2.36 -11.81
C GLY A 506 -9.38 -3.27 -10.78
N LEU A 507 -8.34 -3.95 -11.23
CA LEU A 507 -7.55 -4.89 -10.44
C LEU A 507 -6.08 -4.50 -10.53
N THR A 508 -5.35 -4.72 -9.45
CA THR A 508 -3.90 -4.53 -9.39
C THR A 508 -3.29 -5.88 -9.04
N LEU A 509 -2.55 -6.50 -9.95
CA LEU A 509 -1.85 -7.75 -9.69
C LEU A 509 -0.49 -7.44 -9.06
N TYR A 510 -0.26 -7.87 -7.82
CA TYR A 510 1.04 -7.73 -7.16
C TYR A 510 1.56 -9.10 -6.73
N LEU A 511 2.51 -9.60 -7.51
CA LEU A 511 3.23 -10.85 -7.23
C LEU A 511 4.58 -10.51 -6.62
N ASP A 512 4.75 -10.85 -5.34
CA ASP A 512 5.94 -10.53 -4.56
C ASP A 512 6.87 -11.76 -4.45
N ARG A 513 8.14 -11.55 -4.07
CA ARG A 513 9.17 -12.60 -3.94
C ARG A 513 9.30 -13.51 -5.17
N MET A 514 9.29 -12.90 -6.35
CA MET A 514 9.40 -13.64 -7.60
C MET A 514 10.74 -14.42 -7.68
N PRO A 515 10.75 -15.68 -8.16
CA PRO A 515 11.97 -16.48 -8.27
C PRO A 515 13.03 -15.80 -9.14
N GLY A 516 14.29 -15.84 -8.70
CA GLY A 516 15.43 -15.29 -9.45
C GLY A 516 15.72 -16.05 -10.75
N ALA A 517 16.66 -15.54 -11.56
CA ALA A 517 16.99 -16.17 -12.84
C ALA A 517 17.55 -17.59 -12.70
N ASP A 518 18.33 -17.85 -11.65
CA ASP A 518 18.97 -19.14 -11.38
C ASP A 518 18.09 -20.09 -10.52
N ASP A 519 16.88 -19.67 -10.14
CA ASP A 519 15.99 -20.46 -9.30
C ASP A 519 15.32 -21.59 -10.12
N PRO A 520 15.37 -22.86 -9.69
CA PRO A 520 14.66 -23.96 -10.36
C PRO A 520 13.15 -23.74 -10.53
N LEU A 521 12.52 -22.94 -9.65
CA LEU A 521 11.11 -22.58 -9.74
C LEU A 521 10.79 -21.59 -10.87
N ARG A 522 11.80 -20.93 -11.42
CA ARG A 522 11.65 -19.83 -12.38
C ARG A 522 10.79 -20.19 -13.60
N PRO A 523 10.99 -21.33 -14.30
CA PRO A 523 10.18 -21.66 -15.47
C PRO A 523 8.71 -21.95 -15.14
N ALA A 524 8.43 -22.54 -13.97
CA ALA A 524 7.07 -22.79 -13.52
C ALA A 524 6.36 -21.48 -13.16
N PHE A 525 7.08 -20.56 -12.49
CA PHE A 525 6.58 -19.22 -12.21
C PHE A 525 6.29 -18.41 -13.48
N GLU A 526 7.17 -18.42 -14.47
CA GLU A 526 6.91 -17.70 -15.72
C GLU A 526 5.70 -18.24 -16.48
N ARG A 527 5.50 -19.57 -16.50
CA ARG A 527 4.28 -20.18 -17.05
C ARG A 527 3.04 -19.69 -16.30
N TYR A 528 3.08 -19.66 -14.97
CA TYR A 528 1.99 -19.15 -14.15
C TYR A 528 1.71 -17.66 -14.41
N LEU A 529 2.74 -16.81 -14.39
CA LEU A 529 2.61 -15.38 -14.67
C LEU A 529 1.93 -15.13 -16.02
N ASN A 530 2.40 -15.82 -17.08
CA ASN A 530 1.82 -15.71 -18.41
C ASN A 530 0.34 -16.11 -18.44
N GLN A 531 -0.01 -17.23 -17.82
CA GLN A 531 -1.40 -17.70 -17.75
C GLN A 531 -2.27 -16.76 -16.91
N GLN A 532 -1.77 -16.25 -15.79
CA GLN A 532 -2.50 -15.38 -14.89
C GLN A 532 -2.84 -14.03 -15.53
N VAL A 533 -1.85 -13.39 -16.18
CA VAL A 533 -2.07 -12.10 -16.88
C VAL A 533 -3.04 -12.29 -18.04
N ARG A 534 -2.87 -13.33 -18.85
CA ARG A 534 -3.76 -13.63 -19.99
C ARG A 534 -5.18 -13.99 -19.54
N GLY A 535 -5.32 -14.76 -18.46
CA GLY A 535 -6.62 -15.11 -17.86
C GLY A 535 -7.39 -13.87 -17.37
N LEU A 536 -6.70 -12.97 -16.66
CA LEU A 536 -7.28 -11.68 -16.23
C LEU A 536 -7.69 -10.81 -17.42
N VAL A 537 -6.82 -10.69 -18.43
CA VAL A 537 -7.11 -9.93 -19.66
C VAL A 537 -8.33 -10.51 -20.38
N ALA A 538 -8.39 -11.83 -20.56
CA ALA A 538 -9.49 -12.51 -21.23
C ALA A 538 -10.82 -12.31 -20.50
N GLU A 539 -10.83 -12.44 -19.18
CA GLU A 539 -12.04 -12.28 -18.38
C GLU A 539 -12.51 -10.82 -18.35
N LEU A 540 -11.61 -9.85 -18.13
CA LEU A 540 -11.96 -8.42 -18.12
C LEU A 540 -12.46 -7.94 -19.49
N ARG A 541 -11.87 -8.41 -20.60
CA ARG A 541 -12.30 -8.04 -21.97
C ARG A 541 -13.66 -8.60 -22.35
N ARG A 542 -14.09 -9.72 -21.76
CA ARG A 542 -15.41 -10.32 -22.01
C ARG A 542 -16.56 -9.51 -21.41
N ARG A 543 -16.27 -8.72 -20.36
CA ARG A 543 -17.25 -7.93 -19.62
C ARG A 543 -17.61 -6.66 -20.41
N GLN A 544 -18.76 -6.04 -20.08
CA GLN A 544 -19.28 -4.87 -20.82
C GLN A 544 -18.80 -3.50 -20.30
N ARG A 545 -18.10 -3.47 -19.16
CA ARG A 545 -17.63 -2.21 -18.54
C ARG A 545 -16.21 -1.89 -18.96
N ALA A 546 -15.81 -0.63 -18.83
CA ALA A 546 -14.40 -0.25 -18.92
C ALA A 546 -13.67 -0.64 -17.61
N TYR A 547 -12.56 -1.37 -17.75
CA TYR A 547 -11.71 -1.81 -16.64
C TYR A 547 -10.27 -1.35 -16.82
N VAL A 548 -9.53 -1.39 -15.72
CA VAL A 548 -8.08 -1.28 -15.75
C VAL A 548 -7.48 -2.47 -15.03
N LEU A 549 -6.45 -3.05 -15.64
CA LEU A 549 -5.55 -3.99 -15.00
C LEU A 549 -4.22 -3.28 -14.76
N ASN A 550 -3.78 -3.23 -13.52
CA ASN A 550 -2.44 -2.77 -13.17
C ASN A 550 -1.59 -3.99 -12.81
N ILE A 551 -0.31 -3.97 -13.17
CA ILE A 551 0.67 -4.98 -12.78
C ILE A 551 1.75 -4.27 -11.97
N VAL A 552 1.99 -4.73 -10.75
CA VAL A 552 3.05 -4.21 -9.89
C VAL A 552 4.33 -4.99 -10.15
N LEU A 553 5.43 -4.28 -10.37
CA LEU A 553 6.77 -4.81 -10.46
C LEU A 553 7.74 -3.85 -9.77
N ARG A 554 8.94 -4.33 -9.46
CA ARG A 554 10.04 -3.46 -9.04
C ARG A 554 10.85 -3.05 -10.25
N ASP A 555 11.53 -1.92 -10.16
CA ASP A 555 12.50 -1.49 -11.16
C ASP A 555 13.56 -2.57 -11.46
N THR A 556 14.10 -3.23 -10.43
CA THR A 556 15.08 -4.31 -10.55
C THR A 556 14.54 -5.56 -11.26
N ASP A 557 13.22 -5.77 -11.26
CA ASP A 557 12.59 -6.88 -12.00
C ASP A 557 12.54 -6.61 -13.52
N LEU A 558 12.82 -5.37 -13.94
CA LEU A 558 12.88 -4.90 -15.32
C LEU A 558 14.32 -4.56 -15.77
N THR A 559 15.12 -3.91 -14.91
CA THR A 559 16.47 -3.43 -15.24
C THR A 559 17.58 -4.41 -14.85
N GLY A 560 17.27 -5.39 -13.98
CA GLY A 560 18.25 -6.34 -13.45
C GLY A 560 18.70 -7.41 -14.45
N THR A 561 19.86 -8.01 -14.18
CA THR A 561 20.37 -9.15 -14.98
C THR A 561 19.47 -10.38 -14.82
N GLY A 562 18.89 -10.88 -15.91
CA GLY A 562 17.92 -11.98 -15.86
C GLY A 562 16.51 -11.54 -15.40
N ALA A 563 16.18 -10.25 -15.59
CA ALA A 563 14.87 -9.67 -15.37
C ALA A 563 13.72 -10.55 -15.92
N ILE A 564 12.66 -10.69 -15.12
CA ILE A 564 11.41 -11.37 -15.53
C ILE A 564 10.68 -10.52 -16.55
N TRP A 565 10.71 -9.20 -16.35
CA TRP A 565 10.01 -8.26 -17.19
C TRP A 565 10.96 -7.76 -18.27
N THR A 566 10.61 -8.03 -19.52
CA THR A 566 11.26 -7.42 -20.68
C THR A 566 10.28 -6.42 -21.31
N PRO A 567 10.76 -5.32 -21.92
CA PRO A 567 9.88 -4.39 -22.63
C PRO A 567 9.07 -5.09 -23.73
N SER A 568 9.65 -6.06 -24.43
CA SER A 568 8.94 -6.94 -25.37
C SER A 568 7.78 -7.73 -24.76
N ARG A 569 7.98 -8.39 -23.61
CA ARG A 569 6.90 -9.11 -22.88
C ARG A 569 5.82 -8.14 -22.41
N MET A 570 6.22 -6.97 -21.92
CA MET A 570 5.28 -5.94 -21.49
C MET A 570 4.42 -5.40 -22.66
N ALA A 571 5.05 -5.18 -23.82
CA ALA A 571 4.37 -4.78 -25.04
C ALA A 571 3.41 -5.88 -25.55
N GLU A 572 3.77 -7.15 -25.42
CA GLU A 572 2.92 -8.27 -25.80
C GLU A 572 1.61 -8.29 -25.00
N TYR A 573 1.70 -8.19 -23.66
CA TYR A 573 0.51 -8.11 -22.81
C TYR A 573 -0.32 -6.85 -23.10
N LEU A 574 0.35 -5.73 -23.36
CA LEU A 574 -0.33 -4.48 -23.69
C LEU A 574 -1.11 -4.61 -25.00
N GLY A 575 -0.52 -5.20 -26.04
CA GLY A 575 -1.19 -5.48 -27.30
C GLY A 575 -2.39 -6.42 -27.12
N GLN A 576 -2.26 -7.46 -26.30
CA GLN A 576 -3.36 -8.38 -25.98
C GLN A 576 -4.49 -7.73 -25.17
N ALA A 577 -4.16 -6.81 -24.26
CA ALA A 577 -5.14 -6.12 -23.43
C ALA A 577 -5.89 -5.04 -24.20
N GLU A 578 -5.17 -4.18 -24.92
CA GLU A 578 -5.72 -2.94 -25.48
C GLU A 578 -6.02 -3.01 -26.99
N ALA A 579 -5.58 -4.05 -27.70
CA ALA A 579 -5.78 -4.20 -29.16
C ALA A 579 -5.51 -2.89 -29.93
N LEU A 580 -4.34 -2.29 -29.66
CA LEU A 580 -3.95 -0.98 -30.19
C LEU A 580 -4.00 -0.99 -31.73
N ASP A 581 -4.71 -0.02 -32.34
CA ASP A 581 -4.74 0.17 -33.79
C ASP A 581 -3.62 1.15 -34.21
N PRO A 582 -2.56 0.68 -34.91
CA PRO A 582 -1.48 1.55 -35.38
C PRO A 582 -1.89 2.53 -36.49
N ARG A 583 -3.09 2.38 -37.07
CA ARG A 583 -3.56 3.16 -38.23
C ARG A 583 -4.65 4.17 -37.90
N GLY A 584 -4.93 4.39 -36.62
CA GLY A 584 -5.89 5.38 -36.13
C GLY A 584 -5.47 6.83 -36.42
N GLY A 585 -5.66 7.27 -37.67
CA GLY A 585 -5.81 8.65 -38.14
C GLY A 585 -4.88 9.72 -37.55
N LYS A 586 -4.04 10.31 -38.41
CA LYS A 586 -3.47 11.65 -38.19
C LYS A 586 -4.59 12.63 -37.78
N VAL A 587 -4.76 12.88 -36.49
CA VAL A 587 -5.47 14.05 -35.98
C VAL A 587 -4.40 15.13 -35.81
N PRO A 588 -4.43 16.23 -36.59
CA PRO A 588 -3.42 17.27 -36.50
C PRO A 588 -3.66 18.10 -35.23
N GLY A 589 -2.66 18.17 -34.36
CA GLY A 589 -2.57 19.15 -33.28
C GLY A 589 -3.14 18.70 -31.93
N GLY A 590 -2.24 18.44 -30.98
CA GLY A 590 -2.52 18.43 -29.53
C GLY A 590 -3.07 17.13 -28.97
N ASN A 591 -2.24 16.42 -28.19
CA ASN A 591 -2.65 15.45 -27.16
C ASN A 591 -3.68 14.39 -27.60
N ALA A 592 -3.50 13.79 -28.78
CA ALA A 592 -4.23 12.57 -29.15
C ALA A 592 -3.78 11.44 -28.21
N ARG A 593 -4.46 11.31 -27.06
CA ARG A 593 -4.28 10.21 -26.10
C ARG A 593 -4.46 8.90 -26.87
N GLU A 594 -3.45 8.05 -26.87
CA GLU A 594 -3.52 6.67 -27.37
C GLU A 594 -4.58 5.91 -26.53
N GLN A 595 -5.80 5.86 -27.09
CA GLN A 595 -6.95 5.23 -26.46
C GLN A 595 -6.92 3.73 -26.72
N SER A 596 -7.23 2.94 -25.69
CA SER A 596 -7.39 1.49 -25.85
C SER A 596 -8.48 1.19 -26.88
N GLY A 597 -8.21 0.25 -27.78
CA GLY A 597 -9.19 -0.29 -28.72
C GLY A 597 -10.18 -1.26 -28.09
N THR A 598 -9.99 -1.61 -26.81
CA THR A 598 -10.86 -2.48 -26.02
C THR A 598 -11.47 -1.74 -24.83
N ASN A 599 -12.28 -2.44 -24.05
CA ASN A 599 -12.78 -1.97 -22.76
C ASN A 599 -11.76 -2.11 -21.62
N LEU A 600 -10.53 -2.55 -21.89
CA LEU A 600 -9.49 -2.76 -20.89
C LEU A 600 -8.32 -1.82 -21.13
N SER A 601 -7.74 -1.25 -20.07
CA SER A 601 -6.44 -0.60 -20.13
C SER A 601 -5.45 -1.34 -19.22
N LEU A 602 -4.23 -1.58 -19.70
CA LEU A 602 -3.17 -2.24 -18.97
C LEU A 602 -2.10 -1.23 -18.55
N ARG A 603 -1.68 -1.25 -17.29
CA ARG A 603 -0.64 -0.37 -16.75
C ARG A 603 0.37 -1.13 -15.92
N TYR A 604 1.57 -0.58 -15.87
CA TYR A 604 2.71 -1.13 -15.11
C TYR A 604 3.06 -0.17 -13.98
N MET A 605 2.80 -0.58 -12.75
CA MET A 605 3.13 0.17 -11.54
C MET A 605 4.51 -0.25 -11.08
N VAL A 606 5.50 0.64 -11.20
CA VAL A 606 6.89 0.31 -10.92
C VAL A 606 7.30 0.87 -9.57
N LEU A 607 7.56 -0.01 -8.61
CA LEU A 607 8.15 0.35 -7.32
C LEU A 607 9.61 0.74 -7.53
N LEU A 608 9.97 1.96 -7.15
CA LEU A 608 11.31 2.52 -7.40
C LEU A 608 12.23 2.29 -6.21
N THR A 609 13.41 1.74 -6.46
CA THR A 609 14.54 1.86 -5.55
C THR A 609 15.03 3.30 -5.49
N GLN A 610 15.65 3.67 -4.37
CA GLN A 610 16.26 4.98 -4.21
C GLN A 610 17.71 4.95 -4.72
N PRO A 611 18.21 6.03 -5.36
CA PRO A 611 17.47 7.25 -5.74
C PRO A 611 16.46 7.03 -6.88
N SER A 612 15.23 7.49 -6.68
CA SER A 612 14.12 7.37 -7.64
C SER A 612 14.44 7.95 -9.01
N ALA A 613 15.16 9.07 -9.09
CA ALA A 613 15.58 9.68 -10.36
C ALA A 613 16.46 8.75 -11.20
N ASN A 614 17.35 7.95 -10.57
CA ASN A 614 18.21 7.01 -11.29
C ASN A 614 17.39 5.81 -11.77
N SER A 615 16.57 5.25 -10.89
CA SER A 615 15.64 4.16 -11.23
C SER A 615 14.75 4.52 -12.44
N MET A 616 14.16 5.72 -12.44
CA MET A 616 13.34 6.20 -13.56
C MET A 616 14.13 6.36 -14.86
N ARG A 617 15.37 6.85 -14.81
CA ARG A 617 16.24 6.96 -15.99
C ARG A 617 16.61 5.58 -16.54
N GLU A 618 16.92 4.62 -15.67
CA GLU A 618 17.23 3.25 -16.08
C GLU A 618 16.04 2.56 -16.74
N ILE A 619 14.83 2.73 -16.18
CA ILE A 619 13.59 2.21 -16.78
C ILE A 619 13.40 2.80 -18.18
N LEU A 620 13.54 4.12 -18.32
CA LEU A 620 13.39 4.80 -19.60
C LEU A 620 14.39 4.26 -20.63
N VAL A 621 15.67 4.17 -20.26
CA VAL A 621 16.74 3.67 -21.12
C VAL A 621 16.54 2.20 -21.47
N THR A 622 16.06 1.38 -20.54
CA THR A 622 15.80 -0.05 -20.76
C THR A 622 14.69 -0.25 -21.79
N ILE A 623 13.62 0.54 -21.71
CA ILE A 623 12.51 0.50 -22.66
C ILE A 623 12.94 1.07 -24.02
N ASP A 624 13.64 2.20 -24.05
CA ASP A 624 14.06 2.88 -25.28
C ASP A 624 15.09 2.08 -26.09
N ARG A 625 15.96 1.30 -25.43
CA ARG A 625 17.00 0.50 -26.09
C ARG A 625 16.52 -0.86 -26.61
N ASP A 626 15.32 -1.30 -26.25
CA ASP A 626 14.80 -2.59 -26.70
C ASP A 626 14.49 -2.53 -28.21
N LYS A 627 15.15 -3.40 -28.97
CA LYS A 627 15.02 -3.46 -30.44
C LYS A 627 13.86 -4.34 -30.90
N ASP A 628 13.28 -5.13 -30.00
CA ASP A 628 12.19 -6.04 -30.30
C ASP A 628 10.83 -5.33 -30.33
N ILE A 629 10.77 -4.07 -29.90
CA ILE A 629 9.59 -3.22 -29.93
C ILE A 629 9.76 -2.06 -30.93
N SER A 630 8.66 -1.63 -31.56
CA SER A 630 8.68 -0.46 -32.45
C SER A 630 8.78 0.84 -31.66
N GLU A 631 9.27 1.92 -32.29
CA GLU A 631 9.36 3.26 -31.68
C GLU A 631 7.98 3.76 -31.17
N GLU A 632 6.91 3.46 -31.91
CA GLU A 632 5.54 3.79 -31.49
C GLU A 632 5.13 2.99 -30.25
N MET A 633 5.39 1.68 -30.22
CA MET A 633 5.09 0.84 -29.07
C MET A 633 5.91 1.25 -27.84
N CYS A 634 7.17 1.63 -28.02
CA CYS A 634 8.01 2.19 -26.96
C CYS A 634 7.35 3.42 -26.32
N ARG A 635 6.89 4.37 -27.13
CA ARG A 635 6.19 5.58 -26.65
C ARG A 635 4.92 5.24 -25.88
N ILE A 636 4.10 4.32 -26.41
CA ILE A 636 2.86 3.89 -25.75
C ILE A 636 3.19 3.19 -24.42
N LEU A 637 4.20 2.31 -24.41
CA LEU A 637 4.60 1.55 -23.22
C LEU A 637 5.08 2.49 -22.11
N LEU A 638 5.91 3.49 -22.42
CA LEU A 638 6.32 4.53 -21.47
C LEU A 638 5.11 5.27 -20.87
N ARG A 639 4.08 5.54 -21.68
CA ARG A 639 2.80 6.14 -21.21
C ARG A 639 1.89 5.15 -20.45
N ARG A 640 2.24 3.86 -20.37
CA ARG A 640 1.58 2.86 -19.52
C ARG A 640 2.36 2.49 -18.27
N VAL A 641 3.61 2.94 -18.15
CA VAL A 641 4.40 2.87 -16.93
C VAL A 641 4.00 4.00 -15.97
N ILE A 642 3.81 3.65 -14.70
CA ILE A 642 3.48 4.53 -13.59
C ILE A 642 4.54 4.31 -12.49
N PRO A 643 5.55 5.19 -12.37
CA PRO A 643 6.50 5.12 -11.26
C PRO A 643 5.80 5.38 -9.92
N ILE A 644 6.06 4.52 -8.93
CA ILE A 644 5.53 4.65 -7.57
C ILE A 644 6.60 5.28 -6.67
N VAL A 645 6.32 6.50 -6.24
CA VAL A 645 7.21 7.33 -5.41
C VAL A 645 6.81 7.20 -3.95
N SER A 646 7.79 7.10 -3.04
CA SER A 646 7.50 7.17 -1.61
C SER A 646 7.39 8.62 -1.15
N THR A 647 6.23 9.00 -0.61
CA THR A 647 6.00 10.36 -0.11
C THR A 647 6.66 10.64 1.23
N GLY A 648 7.09 9.59 1.95
CA GLY A 648 7.66 9.72 3.28
C GLY A 648 9.16 10.05 3.30
N ALA A 649 9.93 9.51 2.35
CA ALA A 649 11.41 9.64 2.35
C ALA A 649 11.96 10.83 1.58
N SER A 650 11.15 11.41 0.70
CA SER A 650 11.60 12.43 -0.24
C SER A 650 11.55 13.81 0.41
N THR A 651 12.60 14.61 0.24
CA THR A 651 12.47 16.04 0.55
C THR A 651 11.43 16.66 -0.39
N GLY A 652 10.88 17.83 -0.03
CA GLY A 652 9.92 18.52 -0.89
C GLY A 652 10.49 18.90 -2.26
N GLU A 653 11.82 18.95 -2.39
CA GLU A 653 12.53 19.22 -3.64
C GLU A 653 12.68 17.96 -4.48
N ASP A 654 13.18 16.85 -3.90
CA ASP A 654 13.29 15.55 -4.58
C ASP A 654 11.94 15.11 -5.15
N LEU A 655 10.88 15.24 -4.34
CA LEU A 655 9.52 14.90 -4.77
C LEU A 655 9.04 15.78 -5.93
N THR A 656 9.51 17.02 -6.04
CA THR A 656 9.13 17.90 -7.15
C THR A 656 9.84 17.49 -8.44
N GLU A 657 11.13 17.17 -8.36
CA GLU A 657 11.90 16.69 -9.51
C GLU A 657 11.30 15.37 -10.00
N ASP A 658 11.05 14.42 -9.09
CA ASP A 658 10.49 13.12 -9.42
C ASP A 658 9.13 13.23 -10.10
N LEU A 659 8.21 14.03 -9.54
CA LEU A 659 6.88 14.20 -10.12
C LEU A 659 6.91 14.93 -11.46
N SER A 660 7.86 15.85 -11.66
CA SER A 660 8.02 16.55 -12.94
C SER A 660 8.58 15.60 -13.99
N TYR A 661 9.63 14.85 -13.65
CA TYR A 661 10.21 13.84 -14.52
C TYR A 661 9.20 12.74 -14.88
N ALA A 662 8.39 12.30 -13.90
CA ALA A 662 7.31 11.35 -14.10
C ALA A 662 6.22 11.87 -15.06
N SER A 663 5.80 13.13 -14.89
CA SER A 663 4.79 13.76 -15.74
C SER A 663 5.27 13.88 -17.20
N ASP A 664 6.53 14.24 -17.40
CA ASP A 664 7.10 14.48 -18.73
C ASP A 664 7.30 13.16 -19.51
N ASN A 665 7.84 12.13 -18.84
CA ASN A 665 8.30 10.90 -19.51
C ASN A 665 7.34 9.71 -19.41
N PHE A 666 6.51 9.64 -18.36
CA PHE A 666 5.68 8.47 -18.06
C PHE A 666 4.17 8.76 -18.17
N GLY A 667 3.34 7.75 -17.88
CA GLY A 667 1.87 7.88 -17.91
C GLY A 667 1.27 8.63 -16.73
N GLY A 668 2.08 8.97 -15.72
CA GLY A 668 1.61 9.40 -14.42
C GLY A 668 2.63 9.19 -13.31
N ALA A 669 2.16 9.28 -12.07
CA ALA A 669 2.92 8.94 -10.87
C ALA A 669 2.00 8.22 -9.87
N GLY A 670 2.57 7.38 -9.00
CA GLY A 670 1.84 6.75 -7.91
C GLY A 670 2.53 6.95 -6.57
N PHE A 671 1.82 6.64 -5.50
CA PHE A 671 2.32 6.77 -4.14
C PHE A 671 2.11 5.50 -3.33
N TRP A 672 3.13 5.14 -2.54
CA TRP A 672 3.02 4.13 -1.50
C TRP A 672 3.44 4.75 -0.15
N ALA A 673 2.54 4.91 0.82
CA ALA A 673 1.08 4.87 0.72
C ALA A 673 0.52 6.18 0.11
N ALA A 674 -0.80 6.25 -0.10
CA ALA A 674 -1.48 7.45 -0.56
C ALA A 674 -1.30 8.59 0.46
N PRO A 675 -0.78 9.77 0.04
CA PRO A 675 -0.48 10.85 0.98
C PRO A 675 -1.74 11.43 1.62
N ALA A 676 -1.79 11.38 2.95
CA ALA A 676 -2.88 11.90 3.75
C ALA A 676 -2.60 13.33 4.22
N LEU A 677 -3.60 14.22 4.19
CA LEU A 677 -3.44 15.64 4.54
C LEU A 677 -3.16 15.88 6.02
N ASP A 678 -3.47 14.91 6.87
CA ASP A 678 -3.13 14.88 8.28
C ASP A 678 -1.63 14.61 8.52
N GLU A 679 -0.88 14.18 7.50
CA GLU A 679 0.55 13.95 7.60
C GLU A 679 1.38 15.18 7.17
N PRO A 680 2.56 15.40 7.77
CA PRO A 680 3.40 16.58 7.50
C PRO A 680 3.72 16.79 6.02
N LEU A 681 3.89 15.70 5.26
CA LEU A 681 4.26 15.72 3.85
C LEU A 681 3.06 15.61 2.91
N GLY A 682 1.86 15.28 3.40
CA GLY A 682 0.70 15.07 2.52
C GLY A 682 0.23 16.37 1.85
N GLY A 683 0.23 17.48 2.58
CA GLY A 683 -0.07 18.80 2.01
C GLY A 683 0.95 19.25 0.96
N VAL A 684 2.24 18.91 1.18
CA VAL A 684 3.32 19.20 0.23
C VAL A 684 3.15 18.35 -1.03
N ALA A 685 2.95 17.03 -0.88
CA ALA A 685 2.69 16.12 -1.99
C ALA A 685 1.50 16.60 -2.83
N ALA A 686 0.38 16.95 -2.19
CA ALA A 686 -0.78 17.50 -2.88
C ALA A 686 -0.49 18.80 -3.62
N ALA A 687 0.29 19.72 -3.03
CA ALA A 687 0.69 20.95 -3.71
C ALA A 687 1.59 20.67 -4.93
N ARG A 688 2.51 19.71 -4.84
CA ARG A 688 3.43 19.36 -5.94
C ARG A 688 2.73 18.62 -7.07
N VAL A 689 1.87 17.64 -6.77
CA VAL A 689 1.04 16.97 -7.78
C VAL A 689 0.19 17.99 -8.54
N ARG A 690 -0.41 18.96 -7.83
CA ARG A 690 -1.19 20.03 -8.48
C ARG A 690 -0.33 20.91 -9.39
N ARG A 691 0.95 21.12 -9.10
CA ARG A 691 1.85 21.87 -9.99
C ARG A 691 2.28 21.06 -11.22
N SER A 692 2.58 19.77 -11.05
CA SER A 692 3.14 18.92 -12.11
C SER A 692 2.07 18.29 -13.02
N PHE A 693 0.86 18.06 -12.51
CA PHE A 693 -0.20 17.31 -13.22
C PHE A 693 -1.48 18.11 -13.52
N LEU A 694 -1.70 19.28 -12.91
CA LEU A 694 -2.84 20.12 -13.29
C LEU A 694 -2.42 21.23 -14.26
N PRO A 695 -3.10 21.36 -15.41
CA PRO A 695 -2.95 22.56 -16.23
C PRO A 695 -3.41 23.80 -15.45
N ARG A 696 -2.70 24.93 -15.60
CA ARG A 696 -3.09 26.23 -14.98
C ARG A 696 -4.56 26.54 -15.32
N PRO A 697 -5.46 26.65 -14.33
CA PRO A 697 -6.89 26.66 -14.64
C PRO A 697 -7.36 28.02 -15.17
N PRO A 698 -8.24 28.06 -16.19
CA PRO A 698 -9.06 29.23 -16.47
C PRO A 698 -10.11 29.44 -15.34
N ARG A 699 -10.62 30.68 -15.18
CA ARG A 699 -11.57 31.09 -14.13
C ARG A 699 -12.85 30.22 -14.01
N THR A 700 -13.19 29.41 -15.02
CA THR A 700 -14.40 28.58 -15.06
C THR A 700 -14.30 27.25 -14.29
N GLU A 701 -13.14 26.91 -13.73
CA GLU A 701 -12.92 25.63 -13.03
C GLU A 701 -13.47 25.58 -11.59
N SER A 702 -13.64 26.71 -10.88
CA SER A 702 -14.19 26.68 -9.51
C SER A 702 -15.67 26.28 -9.50
N LEU A 703 -16.44 26.76 -10.49
CA LEU A 703 -17.83 26.38 -10.71
C LEU A 703 -17.97 24.88 -11.01
N LYS A 704 -17.09 24.30 -11.84
CA LYS A 704 -17.10 22.86 -12.12
C LYS A 704 -16.79 22.02 -10.88
N GLY A 705 -15.84 22.46 -10.06
CA GLY A 705 -15.50 21.79 -8.79
C GLY A 705 -16.69 21.77 -7.84
N TRP A 706 -17.33 22.92 -7.64
CA TRP A 706 -18.53 23.04 -6.80
C TRP A 706 -19.70 22.20 -7.33
N VAL A 707 -20.00 22.29 -8.64
CA VAL A 707 -21.05 21.47 -9.26
C VAL A 707 -20.74 19.99 -9.08
N CYS A 708 -19.47 19.58 -9.16
CA CYS A 708 -19.10 18.19 -8.97
C CYS A 708 -19.38 17.68 -7.55
N GLU A 709 -19.04 18.48 -6.54
CA GLU A 709 -19.23 18.15 -5.12
C GLU A 709 -20.72 18.05 -4.75
N TYR A 710 -21.54 18.94 -5.32
CA TYR A 710 -22.99 19.02 -5.10
C TYR A 710 -23.82 18.42 -6.24
N ARG A 711 -23.24 17.56 -7.09
CA ARG A 711 -23.93 17.06 -8.29
C ARG A 711 -25.23 16.33 -7.99
N TRP A 712 -25.24 15.52 -6.93
CA TRP A 712 -26.40 14.73 -6.53
C TRP A 712 -27.59 15.59 -6.10
N PRO A 713 -27.44 16.53 -5.15
CA PRO A 713 -28.55 17.42 -4.82
C PRO A 713 -28.97 18.30 -6.01
N LEU A 714 -28.03 18.74 -6.86
CA LEU A 714 -28.36 19.51 -8.07
C LEU A 714 -29.20 18.70 -9.08
N ARG A 715 -28.90 17.41 -9.28
CA ARG A 715 -29.71 16.52 -10.12
C ARG A 715 -31.12 16.33 -9.59
N ILE A 716 -31.23 15.97 -8.31
CA ILE A 716 -32.53 15.76 -7.65
C ILE A 716 -33.37 17.04 -7.77
N LEU A 717 -32.75 18.20 -7.56
CA LEU A 717 -33.42 19.49 -7.73
C LEU A 717 -33.85 19.72 -9.18
N ALA A 718 -32.98 19.46 -10.17
CA ALA A 718 -33.31 19.66 -11.58
C ALA A 718 -34.51 18.79 -12.00
N GLU A 719 -34.57 17.56 -11.53
CA GLU A 719 -35.65 16.64 -11.84
C GLU A 719 -36.94 16.94 -11.10
N ALA A 720 -36.86 17.30 -9.82
CA ALA A 720 -38.03 17.76 -9.08
C ALA A 720 -38.65 18.98 -9.77
N VAL A 721 -37.82 19.92 -10.22
CA VAL A 721 -38.26 21.08 -11.00
C VAL A 721 -38.88 20.65 -12.33
N LEU A 722 -38.25 19.72 -13.06
CA LEU A 722 -38.78 19.21 -14.33
C LEU A 722 -40.14 18.51 -14.15
N LEU A 723 -40.28 17.68 -13.11
CA LEU A 723 -41.50 16.93 -12.83
C LEU A 723 -42.64 17.86 -12.41
N VAL A 724 -42.37 18.80 -11.50
CA VAL A 724 -43.35 19.84 -11.12
C VAL A 724 -43.75 20.67 -12.35
N TRP A 725 -42.79 21.02 -13.20
CA TRP A 725 -43.05 21.76 -14.42
C TRP A 725 -43.92 20.96 -15.41
N LEU A 726 -43.63 19.68 -15.64
CA LEU A 726 -44.41 18.80 -16.51
C LEU A 726 -45.85 18.65 -15.99
N ILE A 727 -46.04 18.46 -14.68
CA ILE A 727 -47.37 18.39 -14.06
C ILE A 727 -48.11 19.72 -14.26
N ALA A 728 -47.45 20.85 -13.95
CA ALA A 728 -48.04 22.17 -14.13
C ALA A 728 -48.41 22.45 -15.60
N PHE A 729 -47.59 22.01 -16.55
CA PHE A 729 -47.83 22.13 -17.98
C PHE A 729 -49.03 21.28 -18.42
N VAL A 730 -49.11 20.02 -17.99
CA VAL A 730 -50.25 19.14 -18.27
C VAL A 730 -51.54 19.69 -17.67
N VAL A 731 -51.51 20.20 -16.44
CA VAL A 731 -52.66 20.84 -15.78
C VAL A 731 -53.10 22.10 -16.54
N TYR A 732 -52.15 22.91 -17.03
CA TYR A 732 -52.45 24.07 -17.87
C TYR A 732 -53.06 23.70 -19.22
N GLN A 733 -52.65 22.57 -19.81
CA GLN A 733 -53.20 22.10 -21.08
C GLN A 733 -54.57 21.45 -20.91
N SER A 734 -54.80 20.73 -19.81
CA SER A 734 -56.04 19.96 -19.59
C SER A 734 -57.16 20.74 -18.92
N SER A 735 -56.85 21.81 -18.16
CA SER A 735 -57.85 22.57 -17.41
C SER A 735 -58.13 23.96 -17.98
N CYS A 736 -59.35 24.17 -18.49
CA CYS A 736 -59.83 25.48 -18.93
C CYS A 736 -59.80 26.53 -17.80
N ARG A 737 -60.02 26.11 -16.54
CA ARG A 737 -60.01 26.99 -15.37
C ARG A 737 -58.59 27.52 -15.09
N MET A 738 -57.56 26.71 -15.31
CA MET A 738 -56.17 27.12 -15.13
C MET A 738 -55.68 28.02 -16.26
N ARG A 739 -56.18 27.85 -17.49
CA ARG A 739 -55.91 28.80 -18.59
C ARG A 739 -56.52 30.19 -18.37
N GLN A 740 -57.57 30.30 -17.57
CA GLN A 740 -58.20 31.57 -17.20
C GLN A 740 -57.40 32.35 -16.15
N VAL A 741 -56.56 31.68 -15.34
CA VAL A 741 -55.63 32.34 -14.41
C VAL A 741 -54.64 33.26 -15.16
N GLY A 742 -54.40 33.00 -16.45
CA GLY A 742 -53.77 33.95 -17.36
C GLY A 742 -52.25 34.09 -17.17
N LEU A 743 -51.77 35.33 -17.29
CA LEU A 743 -50.35 35.71 -17.27
C LEU A 743 -49.54 35.17 -16.07
N PRO A 744 -49.99 35.23 -14.80
CA PRO A 744 -49.16 34.80 -13.67
C PRO A 744 -48.81 33.31 -13.71
N PHE A 745 -49.73 32.44 -14.15
CA PHE A 745 -49.45 31.01 -14.28
C PHE A 745 -48.44 30.73 -15.42
N GLN A 746 -48.55 31.47 -16.52
CA GLN A 746 -47.63 31.39 -17.66
C GLN A 746 -46.21 31.83 -17.28
N LEU A 747 -46.08 32.92 -16.50
CA LEU A 747 -44.80 33.36 -15.96
C LEU A 747 -44.20 32.30 -15.01
N GLY A 748 -45.02 31.61 -14.22
CA GLY A 748 -44.60 30.47 -13.39
C GLY A 748 -44.04 29.30 -14.22
N LEU A 749 -44.71 28.93 -15.31
CA LEU A 749 -44.21 27.91 -16.25
C LEU A 749 -42.89 28.33 -16.91
N LEU A 750 -42.77 29.59 -17.33
CA LEU A 750 -41.54 30.10 -17.94
C LEU A 750 -40.39 30.13 -16.93
N LEU A 751 -40.64 30.56 -15.69
CA LEU A 751 -39.66 30.52 -14.61
C LEU A 751 -39.19 29.08 -14.33
N GLY A 752 -40.11 28.12 -14.22
CA GLY A 752 -39.75 26.71 -14.00
C GLY A 752 -38.88 26.13 -15.11
N ALA A 753 -39.17 26.47 -16.37
CA ALA A 753 -38.35 26.06 -17.52
C ALA A 753 -36.95 26.68 -17.47
N ILE A 754 -36.83 27.97 -17.12
CA ILE A 754 -35.53 28.64 -16.97
C ILE A 754 -34.73 28.00 -15.84
N VAL A 755 -35.33 27.75 -14.68
CA VAL A 755 -34.65 27.10 -13.55
C VAL A 755 -34.13 25.72 -13.94
N PHE A 756 -34.93 24.93 -14.67
CA PHE A 756 -34.49 23.64 -15.20
C PHE A 756 -33.30 23.77 -16.16
N LEU A 757 -33.34 24.73 -17.10
CA LEU A 757 -32.24 24.97 -18.04
C LEU A 757 -30.95 25.38 -17.34
N VAL A 758 -31.04 26.24 -16.32
CA VAL A 758 -29.88 26.68 -15.54
C VAL A 758 -29.29 25.50 -14.78
N LEU A 759 -30.11 24.71 -14.10
CA LEU A 759 -29.66 23.50 -13.39
C LEU A 759 -29.07 22.47 -14.35
N GLY A 760 -29.73 22.22 -15.48
CA GLY A 760 -29.26 21.32 -16.54
C GLY A 760 -27.95 21.79 -17.18
N GLY A 761 -27.79 23.09 -17.40
CA GLY A 761 -26.56 23.71 -17.91
C GLY A 761 -25.40 23.59 -16.92
N LEU A 762 -25.65 23.86 -15.63
CA LEU A 762 -24.66 23.64 -14.57
C LEU A 762 -24.23 22.18 -14.52
N LEU A 763 -25.19 21.24 -14.54
CA LEU A 763 -24.92 19.80 -14.58
C LEU A 763 -24.12 19.43 -15.84
N LEU A 764 -24.49 19.87 -17.04
CA LEU A 764 -23.72 19.59 -18.26
C LEU A 764 -22.25 20.07 -18.19
N LEU A 765 -21.96 21.12 -17.43
CA LEU A 765 -20.60 21.64 -17.25
C LEU A 765 -19.75 20.80 -16.28
N GLY A 766 -20.32 20.34 -15.15
CA GLY A 766 -19.59 19.69 -14.05
C GLY A 766 -19.85 18.19 -13.85
N ASP A 767 -20.94 17.67 -14.43
CA ASP A 767 -21.40 16.30 -14.29
C ASP A 767 -20.71 15.37 -15.29
N PRO A 768 -19.97 14.35 -14.82
CA PRO A 768 -19.25 13.43 -15.71
C PRO A 768 -20.17 12.45 -16.43
N ALA A 769 -21.35 12.12 -15.89
CA ALA A 769 -22.27 11.19 -16.55
C ALA A 769 -22.82 11.81 -17.84
N LEU A 770 -22.89 13.14 -17.87
CA LEU A 770 -23.28 13.92 -19.05
C LEU A 770 -22.06 14.26 -19.93
N ALA A 771 -20.86 13.76 -19.63
CA ALA A 771 -19.67 14.06 -20.45
C ALA A 771 -19.82 13.54 -21.89
N GLN A 772 -20.43 12.36 -22.06
CA GLN A 772 -20.76 11.80 -23.38
C GLN A 772 -21.80 12.66 -24.11
N VAL A 773 -22.78 13.21 -23.39
CA VAL A 773 -23.80 14.12 -23.94
C VAL A 773 -23.15 15.44 -24.39
N ARG A 774 -22.22 15.97 -23.57
CA ARG A 774 -21.46 17.20 -23.86
C ARG A 774 -20.53 17.05 -25.07
N GLN A 775 -19.89 15.89 -25.21
CA GLN A 775 -18.97 15.60 -26.32
C GLN A 775 -19.70 15.18 -27.60
N GLY A 776 -20.91 14.62 -27.47
CA GLY A 776 -21.58 13.90 -28.55
C GLY A 776 -22.68 14.64 -29.30
N ASN A 777 -23.40 15.63 -28.73
CA ASN A 777 -24.57 16.18 -29.43
C ASN A 777 -24.93 17.63 -29.05
N ALA A 778 -24.41 18.59 -29.82
CA ALA A 778 -24.96 19.96 -29.88
C ALA A 778 -26.46 19.97 -30.24
N LEU A 779 -26.92 18.95 -30.96
CA LEU A 779 -28.31 18.78 -31.39
C LEU A 779 -29.30 18.71 -30.23
N LEU A 780 -28.96 18.06 -29.11
CA LEU A 780 -29.86 17.95 -27.95
C LEU A 780 -30.03 19.30 -27.24
N ALA A 781 -28.93 20.05 -27.09
CA ALA A 781 -28.97 21.41 -26.55
C ALA A 781 -29.78 22.34 -27.45
N VAL A 782 -29.61 22.22 -28.78
CA VAL A 782 -30.40 22.95 -29.77
C VAL A 782 -31.88 22.57 -29.72
N VAL A 783 -32.21 21.28 -29.55
CA VAL A 783 -33.61 20.81 -29.41
C VAL A 783 -34.25 21.33 -28.12
N LEU A 784 -33.51 21.37 -27.01
CA LEU A 784 -33.99 21.95 -25.74
C LEU A 784 -34.26 23.46 -25.88
N VAL A 785 -33.34 24.19 -26.51
CA VAL A 785 -33.52 25.62 -26.82
C VAL A 785 -34.70 25.83 -27.78
N ALA A 786 -34.83 25.00 -28.81
CA ALA A 786 -35.92 25.07 -29.78
C ALA A 786 -37.28 24.76 -29.15
N LEU A 787 -37.37 23.76 -28.27
CA LEU A 787 -38.60 23.41 -27.55
C LEU A 787 -39.05 24.59 -26.66
N VAL A 788 -38.11 25.21 -25.95
CA VAL A 788 -38.38 26.37 -25.09
C VAL A 788 -38.74 27.60 -25.91
N ALA A 789 -38.06 27.85 -27.04
CA ALA A 789 -38.42 28.92 -27.97
C ALA A 789 -39.82 28.72 -28.56
N THR A 790 -40.21 27.47 -28.83
CA THR A 790 -41.55 27.13 -29.35
C THR A 790 -42.63 27.35 -28.28
N ILE A 791 -42.34 27.01 -27.02
CA ILE A 791 -43.23 27.29 -25.88
C ILE A 791 -43.35 28.79 -25.66
N ALA A 792 -42.25 29.54 -25.66
CA ALA A 792 -42.24 30.99 -25.54
C ALA A 792 -43.02 31.66 -26.68
N TYR A 793 -42.85 31.19 -27.91
CA TYR A 793 -43.61 31.65 -29.08
C TYR A 793 -45.11 31.44 -28.93
N HIS A 794 -45.54 30.27 -28.45
CA HIS A 794 -46.95 30.00 -28.19
C HIS A 794 -47.53 30.78 -27.00
N MET A 795 -46.70 31.16 -26.02
CA MET A 795 -47.10 31.97 -24.86
C MET A 795 -47.21 33.46 -25.19
N LEU A 796 -46.36 33.97 -26.08
CA LEU A 796 -46.27 35.40 -26.45
C LEU A 796 -47.13 35.77 -27.66
N LYS A 797 -47.79 34.80 -28.29
CA LYS A 797 -48.67 35.07 -29.43
C LYS A 797 -49.84 35.95 -28.95
N PRO A 798 -49.99 37.19 -29.45
CA PRO A 798 -51.06 38.08 -29.01
C PRO A 798 -52.40 37.42 -29.32
N ARG A 799 -53.30 37.42 -28.33
CA ARG A 799 -54.68 36.95 -28.53
C ARG A 799 -55.32 37.92 -29.52
N VAL A 800 -55.65 37.45 -30.71
CA VAL A 800 -56.55 38.17 -31.61
C VAL A 800 -57.88 38.25 -30.86
N GLU A 801 -58.23 39.44 -30.39
CA GLU A 801 -59.59 39.73 -29.92
C GLU A 801 -60.53 39.35 -31.07
N LYS A 802 -61.55 38.55 -30.76
CA LYS A 802 -62.54 38.15 -31.78
C LYS A 802 -63.15 39.43 -32.35
N PRO A 803 -63.31 39.53 -33.69
CA PRO A 803 -63.91 40.69 -34.33
C PRO A 803 -65.34 40.95 -33.84
#